data_AF-A0A955VNK9-F1
#
_entry.id   AF-A0A955VNK9-F1
#
_cell.length_a   1.000
_cell.length_b   1.000
_cell.length_c   1.000
_cell.angle_alpha   90.00
_cell.angle_beta   90.00
_cell.angle_gamma   90.00
#
_symmetry.space_group_name_H-M   'P 1'
#
loop_
_entity.id
_entity.type
_entity.pdbx_description
1 polymer ?
#
loop_
_entity_poly.entity_id
_entity_poly.type
_entity_poly.pdbx_seq_one_letter_code
_entity_poly.pdbx_strand_id
1 'polypeptide(L)'
;ALYRRVRTLDRGYTPVLRTMAASFRRDGRWADLLDTLRALLDLERDGAASATLMLQMADVADAHLGRPEEALALSRQALAKDPSSRIASERVFELLRRLGKWGELSEALEGRIQRISNSQERASAWVALATLYEQKLQQLDKAIVAHKRALEIRPDYRPAREGWLRLRLDQRHFKELATELLESLQTIEDPALRDELELELTVLRADRLSEIPAALELIRARLERDDEEPLSLLLAEQLATRGGDEALRRSALERLTETVHDEKALIAVWRELARTLELQPEGEASEVQRALDAILRIERTDRNAVEDLEMLALSETNHELLAQVERRQADLANDPASVAASWTRRGETIESEDPVAALSAYQTALELDPQSLGASAGIVRTATTIDDPRTLAEGLRQLARVTGDPTRAAEVLVRGAVVRVSRLDNVLGAVADLEQALELDPDNEAAAQSLARLLHDRKEMQRLIEQLSRAASRSKRAERSTVLWLQTSDLYAERQGNVSAAIAILRRVLKANPTERRALLRLASLHEREQQWAPAVDALERLLATASDKDEQLALRLRLATHYSERLSTDEKAVEHLQQALRIDAGSLEALRRLCLINLDGDPTQAVQIARRWVRASAEIEERADALYVIYLAEQKLGRDAVAVDALKEAVGLVGPMSDAGAAYELWLEEHDGFEGYAQALREHIDFAQENGLDASASELRLAQILGRHLDQPKEAAALLKKSMGDGGNVEERKELAAYLRQSRQHDAALAELTRVIPDEVDNPEIWREISAIHQLEKRPREARLALSVLAVLGEANDDERRLLNEWAPRPSSARPRTFASSAVRSIALPKAFHPAANEVFEVLTEGLSKLFPTSLDAYGLGSRDKIESDTENAHRRRADRLANIFGVPEFDFFIYLAQGRGVVLEPTQPPSVMFPASWSQLSEAQQTFALARPFAYLALGAPLANKLGARGIEQLMIATARTVDDHYALGRSDEDAVTQLAKRIPKSLARRSRRTFEEAAQRYATGPALDVQAWYRAVERSAIRMAAMVSDDLPGAVAMLFTSEPSLRDLSVRDALANDSVIRDLLIFWMSEASLEHRRRSGLLPTS
;
A
#
# COMPACT_ATOMS: atom_id res chain seq x y z
N ALA A 1 11.38 -79.98 -24.49
CA ALA A 1 11.64 -81.45 -24.58
C ALA A 1 13.13 -81.75 -24.77
N LEU A 2 13.76 -81.29 -25.86
CA LEU A 2 15.16 -81.58 -26.22
C LEU A 2 16.16 -81.44 -25.06
N TYR A 3 16.15 -80.33 -24.32
CA TYR A 3 17.07 -80.12 -23.19
C TYR A 3 17.00 -81.18 -22.08
N ARG A 4 15.80 -81.72 -21.78
CA ARG A 4 15.66 -82.84 -20.83
C ARG A 4 16.30 -84.14 -21.36
N ARG A 5 16.25 -84.35 -22.69
CA ARG A 5 16.84 -85.51 -23.37
C ARG A 5 18.37 -85.42 -23.50
N VAL A 6 18.91 -84.20 -23.57
CA VAL A 6 20.36 -83.99 -23.38
C VAL A 6 20.76 -84.33 -21.95
N ARG A 7 20.01 -83.85 -20.94
CA ARG A 7 20.28 -84.15 -19.51
C ARG A 7 20.20 -85.65 -19.14
N THR A 8 19.56 -86.49 -19.94
CA THR A 8 19.58 -87.96 -19.78
C THR A 8 20.81 -88.63 -20.40
N LEU A 9 21.49 -87.97 -21.35
CA LEU A 9 22.69 -88.47 -22.03
C LEU A 9 23.96 -87.97 -21.33
N ASP A 10 24.00 -86.68 -21.00
CA ASP A 10 25.02 -86.06 -20.17
C ASP A 10 24.33 -85.15 -19.14
N ARG A 11 24.45 -85.52 -17.86
CA ARG A 11 23.90 -84.74 -16.75
C ARG A 11 24.69 -83.44 -16.49
N GLY A 12 25.92 -83.34 -16.99
CA GLY A 12 26.87 -82.27 -16.74
C GLY A 12 27.05 -81.24 -17.87
N TYR A 13 26.21 -81.24 -18.91
CA TYR A 13 26.43 -80.37 -20.08
C TYR A 13 26.00 -78.90 -19.84
N THR A 14 26.96 -78.09 -19.36
CA THR A 14 26.79 -76.68 -18.95
C THR A 14 26.07 -75.77 -19.96
N PRO A 15 26.31 -75.82 -21.30
CA PRO A 15 25.66 -74.91 -22.25
C PRO A 15 24.14 -75.04 -22.31
N VAL A 16 23.63 -76.28 -22.16
CA VAL A 16 22.17 -76.55 -22.09
C VAL A 16 21.57 -76.03 -20.79
N LEU A 17 22.27 -76.21 -19.67
CA LEU A 17 21.80 -75.71 -18.38
C LEU A 17 21.76 -74.17 -18.34
N ARG A 18 22.73 -73.47 -18.96
CA ARG A 18 22.73 -71.99 -19.10
C ARG A 18 21.55 -71.50 -19.97
N THR A 19 21.22 -72.19 -21.07
CA THR A 19 20.04 -71.84 -21.89
C THR A 19 18.71 -72.18 -21.21
N MET A 20 18.64 -73.28 -20.46
CA MET A 20 17.47 -73.59 -19.63
C MET A 20 17.21 -72.52 -18.56
N ALA A 21 18.26 -72.07 -17.86
CA ALA A 21 18.15 -71.00 -16.87
C ALA A 21 17.64 -69.68 -17.49
N ALA A 22 18.12 -69.31 -18.68
CA ALA A 22 17.61 -68.14 -19.39
C ALA A 22 16.12 -68.26 -19.77
N SER A 23 15.67 -69.44 -20.22
CA SER A 23 14.24 -69.68 -20.51
C SER A 23 13.39 -69.60 -19.25
N PHE A 24 13.75 -70.32 -18.18
CA PHE A 24 12.96 -70.33 -16.94
C PHE A 24 12.89 -68.96 -16.27
N ARG A 25 13.93 -68.12 -16.41
CA ARG A 25 13.91 -66.71 -15.96
C ARG A 25 12.93 -65.86 -16.77
N ARG A 26 12.87 -66.03 -18.10
CA ARG A 26 11.91 -65.31 -18.96
C ARG A 26 10.47 -65.79 -18.74
N ASP A 27 10.30 -67.09 -18.55
CA ASP A 27 8.98 -67.74 -18.48
C ASP A 27 8.40 -67.74 -17.04
N GLY A 28 9.01 -67.00 -16.10
CA GLY A 28 8.53 -66.83 -14.71
C GLY A 28 8.60 -68.08 -13.83
N ARG A 29 9.36 -69.11 -14.23
CA ARG A 29 9.43 -70.42 -13.56
C ARG A 29 10.54 -70.47 -12.51
N TRP A 30 10.35 -69.71 -11.44
CA TRP A 30 11.36 -69.43 -10.42
C TRP A 30 11.90 -70.66 -9.68
N ALA A 31 11.05 -71.67 -9.41
CA ALA A 31 11.49 -72.93 -8.79
C ALA A 31 12.35 -73.80 -9.74
N ASP A 32 11.91 -74.01 -10.99
CA ASP A 32 12.70 -74.74 -11.99
C ASP A 32 14.01 -74.01 -12.32
N LEU A 33 14.00 -72.67 -12.27
CA LEU A 33 15.20 -71.83 -12.41
C LEU A 33 16.19 -72.10 -11.27
N LEU A 34 15.74 -72.11 -10.02
CA LEU A 34 16.59 -72.36 -8.85
C LEU A 34 17.27 -73.74 -8.94
N ASP A 35 16.53 -74.78 -9.31
CA ASP A 35 17.08 -76.14 -9.48
C ASP A 35 18.01 -76.26 -10.69
N THR A 36 17.79 -75.47 -11.75
CA THR A 36 18.69 -75.41 -12.91
C THR A 36 19.99 -74.67 -12.57
N LEU A 37 19.91 -73.62 -11.74
CA LEU A 37 21.08 -72.90 -11.23
C LEU A 37 21.89 -73.75 -10.23
N ARG A 38 21.24 -74.58 -9.39
CA ARG A 38 21.92 -75.62 -8.59
C ARG A 38 22.73 -76.58 -9.46
N ALA A 39 22.10 -77.12 -10.50
CA ALA A 39 22.79 -78.02 -11.43
C ALA A 39 23.94 -77.36 -12.19
N LEU A 40 23.89 -76.04 -12.43
CA LEU A 40 25.04 -75.27 -12.95
C LEU A 40 26.16 -75.13 -11.92
N LEU A 41 25.80 -74.87 -10.66
CA LEU A 41 26.73 -74.68 -9.56
C LEU A 41 27.51 -75.96 -9.22
N ASP A 42 26.88 -77.13 -9.28
CA ASP A 42 27.53 -78.44 -9.05
C ASP A 42 28.62 -78.76 -10.10
N LEU A 43 28.57 -78.10 -11.26
CA LEU A 43 29.49 -78.29 -12.38
C LEU A 43 30.55 -77.19 -12.48
N GLU A 44 30.30 -76.04 -11.84
CA GLU A 44 31.17 -74.88 -11.90
C GLU A 44 32.34 -75.06 -10.93
N ARG A 45 33.56 -74.89 -11.44
CA ARG A 45 34.80 -75.08 -10.65
C ARG A 45 35.48 -73.77 -10.29
N ASP A 46 35.16 -72.70 -11.01
CA ASP A 46 35.63 -71.36 -10.68
C ASP A 46 34.86 -70.76 -9.49
N GLY A 47 35.59 -70.13 -8.57
CA GLY A 47 35.03 -69.54 -7.35
C GLY A 47 34.15 -68.32 -7.63
N ALA A 48 34.56 -67.44 -8.56
CA ALA A 48 33.84 -66.22 -8.88
C ALA A 48 32.57 -66.49 -9.71
N ALA A 49 32.64 -67.39 -10.69
CA ALA A 49 31.47 -67.88 -11.42
C ALA A 49 30.47 -68.61 -10.50
N SER A 50 30.96 -69.45 -9.57
CA SER A 50 30.14 -70.10 -8.54
C SER A 50 29.42 -69.07 -7.66
N ALA A 51 30.15 -68.07 -7.16
CA ALA A 51 29.57 -67.00 -6.35
C ALA A 51 28.50 -66.21 -7.11
N THR A 52 28.74 -65.90 -8.38
CA THR A 52 27.77 -65.19 -9.24
C THR A 52 26.49 -66.01 -9.45
N LEU A 53 26.60 -67.33 -9.65
CA LEU A 53 25.44 -68.23 -9.73
C LEU A 53 24.68 -68.31 -8.40
N MET A 54 25.39 -68.42 -7.27
CA MET A 54 24.80 -68.40 -5.93
C MET A 54 24.05 -67.10 -5.63
N LEU A 55 24.52 -65.94 -6.10
CA LEU A 55 23.79 -64.67 -5.98
C LEU A 55 22.52 -64.64 -6.84
N GLN A 56 22.58 -65.10 -8.09
CA GLN A 56 21.39 -65.20 -8.93
C GLN A 56 20.35 -66.18 -8.35
N MET A 57 20.80 -67.22 -7.67
CA MET A 57 19.93 -68.11 -6.90
C MET A 57 19.32 -67.40 -5.67
N ALA A 58 20.13 -66.62 -4.95
CA ALA A 58 19.66 -65.85 -3.80
C ALA A 58 18.59 -64.80 -4.20
N ASP A 59 18.79 -64.09 -5.31
CA ASP A 59 17.82 -63.11 -5.80
C ASP A 59 16.49 -63.74 -6.23
N VAL A 60 16.54 -64.92 -6.87
CA VAL A 60 15.33 -65.68 -7.22
C VAL A 60 14.63 -66.22 -5.97
N ALA A 61 15.40 -66.74 -5.00
CA ALA A 61 14.87 -67.19 -3.71
C ALA A 61 14.20 -66.03 -2.93
N ASP A 62 14.81 -64.84 -2.97
CA ASP A 62 14.33 -63.66 -2.28
C ASP A 62 13.12 -63.01 -2.96
N ALA A 63 13.33 -62.42 -4.14
CA ALA A 63 12.40 -61.51 -4.79
C ALA A 63 11.22 -62.20 -5.46
N HIS A 64 11.32 -63.51 -5.73
CA HIS A 64 10.33 -64.24 -6.52
C HIS A 64 9.77 -65.51 -5.86
N LEU A 65 10.48 -66.10 -4.90
CA LEU A 65 9.99 -67.25 -4.14
C LEU A 65 9.60 -66.91 -2.69
N GLY A 66 9.90 -65.70 -2.21
CA GLY A 66 9.56 -65.27 -0.85
C GLY A 66 10.30 -66.05 0.25
N ARG A 67 11.52 -66.52 -0.04
CA ARG A 67 12.35 -67.34 0.86
C ARG A 67 13.63 -66.61 1.26
N PRO A 68 13.53 -65.54 2.06
CA PRO A 68 14.68 -64.71 2.42
C PRO A 68 15.73 -65.45 3.28
N GLU A 69 15.33 -66.47 4.05
CA GLU A 69 16.24 -67.38 4.77
C GLU A 69 17.13 -68.19 3.78
N GLU A 70 16.53 -68.75 2.74
CA GLU A 70 17.22 -69.53 1.69
C GLU A 70 18.14 -68.59 0.87
N ALA A 71 17.67 -67.38 0.57
CA ALA A 71 18.46 -66.34 -0.08
C ALA A 71 19.70 -65.94 0.73
N LEU A 72 19.54 -65.70 2.04
CA LEU A 72 20.66 -65.34 2.94
C LEU A 72 21.73 -66.46 2.98
N ALA A 73 21.30 -67.72 3.07
CA ALA A 73 22.22 -68.85 3.04
C ALA A 73 23.01 -68.93 1.72
N LEU A 74 22.34 -68.67 0.59
CA LEU A 74 22.98 -68.64 -0.73
C LEU A 74 23.93 -67.45 -0.90
N SER A 75 23.56 -66.24 -0.45
CA SER A 75 24.45 -65.07 -0.46
C SER A 75 25.68 -65.26 0.44
N ARG A 76 25.55 -65.97 1.56
CA ARG A 76 26.71 -66.38 2.39
C ARG A 76 27.64 -67.34 1.68
N GLN A 77 27.09 -68.37 1.03
CA GLN A 77 27.91 -69.31 0.24
C GLN A 77 28.61 -68.59 -0.92
N ALA A 78 27.94 -67.62 -1.56
CA ALA A 78 28.56 -66.76 -2.57
C ALA A 78 29.75 -65.97 -2.01
N LEU A 79 29.58 -65.30 -0.86
CA LEU A 79 30.64 -64.55 -0.20
C LEU A 79 31.79 -65.43 0.33
N ALA A 80 31.53 -66.70 0.62
CA ALA A 80 32.57 -67.68 0.98
C ALA A 80 33.34 -68.21 -0.24
N LYS A 81 32.69 -68.28 -1.42
CA LYS A 81 33.32 -68.68 -2.69
C LYS A 81 34.11 -67.55 -3.35
N ASP A 82 33.63 -66.31 -3.21
CA ASP A 82 34.35 -65.09 -3.59
C ASP A 82 34.29 -64.05 -2.46
N PRO A 83 35.29 -64.03 -1.55
CA PRO A 83 35.41 -63.04 -0.49
C PRO A 83 35.63 -61.59 -0.97
N SER A 84 35.92 -61.39 -2.26
CA SER A 84 36.09 -60.05 -2.86
C SER A 84 34.79 -59.48 -3.44
N SER A 85 33.74 -60.31 -3.57
CA SER A 85 32.46 -59.91 -4.15
C SER A 85 31.72 -58.87 -3.28
N ARG A 86 31.86 -57.60 -3.66
CA ARG A 86 31.11 -56.49 -3.05
C ARG A 86 29.60 -56.72 -3.13
N ILE A 87 29.11 -57.26 -4.25
CA ILE A 87 27.68 -57.55 -4.48
C ILE A 87 27.19 -58.62 -3.49
N ALA A 88 27.97 -59.69 -3.27
CA ALA A 88 27.61 -60.70 -2.27
C ALA A 88 27.57 -60.12 -0.86
N SER A 89 28.56 -59.30 -0.50
CA SER A 89 28.64 -58.64 0.80
C SER A 89 27.45 -57.69 1.03
N GLU A 90 27.13 -56.83 0.07
CA GLU A 90 26.00 -55.89 0.16
C GLU A 90 24.65 -56.62 0.23
N ARG A 91 24.46 -57.70 -0.53
CA ARG A 91 23.23 -58.51 -0.47
C ARG A 91 23.06 -59.24 0.86
N VAL A 92 24.15 -59.76 1.45
CA VAL A 92 24.12 -60.33 2.81
C VAL A 92 23.68 -59.27 3.84
N PHE A 93 24.21 -58.03 3.77
CA PHE A 93 23.80 -56.98 4.70
C PHE A 93 22.34 -56.56 4.57
N GLU A 94 21.85 -56.42 3.34
CA GLU A 94 20.46 -56.07 3.07
C GLU A 94 19.52 -57.13 3.65
N LEU A 95 19.78 -58.41 3.35
CA LEU A 95 18.95 -59.53 3.82
C LEU A 95 18.99 -59.68 5.34
N LEU A 96 20.17 -59.57 5.97
CA LEU A 96 20.30 -59.61 7.43
C LEU A 96 19.56 -58.44 8.12
N ARG A 97 19.65 -57.23 7.56
CA ARG A 97 18.91 -56.04 8.04
C ARG A 97 17.39 -56.23 7.88
N ARG A 98 16.92 -56.75 6.75
CA ARG A 98 15.48 -56.93 6.48
C ARG A 98 14.86 -58.11 7.25
N LEU A 99 15.66 -59.12 7.59
CA LEU A 99 15.27 -60.25 8.46
C LEU A 99 15.38 -59.96 9.96
N GLY A 100 15.93 -58.80 10.35
CA GLY A 100 16.16 -58.47 11.77
C GLY A 100 17.24 -59.34 12.45
N LYS A 101 18.11 -60.00 11.68
CA LYS A 101 19.21 -60.84 12.20
C LYS A 101 20.41 -59.97 12.59
N TRP A 102 20.20 -59.11 13.59
CA TRP A 102 21.11 -58.02 13.94
C TRP A 102 22.50 -58.49 14.41
N GLY A 103 22.61 -59.61 15.13
CA GLY A 103 23.90 -60.14 15.60
C GLY A 103 24.77 -60.68 14.47
N GLU A 104 24.14 -61.44 13.57
CA GLU A 104 24.75 -61.89 12.32
C GLU A 104 25.13 -60.72 11.40
N LEU A 105 24.38 -59.60 11.45
CA LEU A 105 24.68 -58.37 10.73
C LEU A 105 25.95 -57.68 11.28
N SER A 106 26.12 -57.62 12.60
CA SER A 106 27.32 -57.03 13.21
C SER A 106 28.60 -57.78 12.84
N GLU A 107 28.61 -59.12 12.95
CA GLU A 107 29.78 -59.95 12.60
C GLU A 107 30.18 -59.78 11.12
N ALA A 108 29.19 -59.75 10.23
CA ALA A 108 29.43 -59.55 8.81
C ALA A 108 29.98 -58.14 8.51
N LEU A 109 29.52 -57.11 9.24
CA LEU A 109 30.00 -55.74 9.08
C LEU A 109 31.45 -55.60 9.58
N GLU A 110 31.80 -56.16 10.73
CA GLU A 110 33.18 -56.25 11.24
C GLU A 110 34.12 -56.90 10.19
N GLY A 111 33.68 -58.01 9.60
CA GLY A 111 34.44 -58.70 8.54
C GLY A 111 34.63 -57.89 7.25
N ARG A 112 33.73 -56.94 6.94
CA ARG A 112 33.91 -55.98 5.83
C ARG A 112 34.82 -54.83 6.21
N ILE A 113 34.68 -54.27 7.42
CA ILE A 113 35.44 -53.12 7.89
C ILE A 113 36.96 -53.36 7.77
N GLN A 114 37.42 -54.59 8.10
CA GLN A 114 38.82 -55.00 7.94
C GLN A 114 39.36 -54.94 6.49
N ARG A 115 38.47 -54.94 5.49
CA ARG A 115 38.81 -54.94 4.04
C ARG A 115 38.66 -53.59 3.36
N ILE A 116 38.01 -52.61 4.00
CA ILE A 116 37.85 -51.26 3.44
C ILE A 116 39.19 -50.53 3.55
N SER A 117 39.81 -50.12 2.43
CA SER A 117 41.11 -49.41 2.46
C SER A 117 40.99 -47.92 2.79
N ASN A 118 39.87 -47.27 2.45
CA ASN A 118 39.64 -45.83 2.64
C ASN A 118 39.32 -45.51 4.11
N SER A 119 40.04 -44.58 4.73
CA SER A 119 39.82 -44.18 6.13
C SER A 119 38.45 -43.53 6.38
N GLN A 120 37.85 -42.80 5.41
CA GLN A 120 36.51 -42.22 5.54
C GLN A 120 35.43 -43.30 5.59
N GLU A 121 35.49 -44.22 4.63
CA GLU A 121 34.53 -45.33 4.53
C GLU A 121 34.72 -46.35 5.67
N ARG A 122 35.94 -46.52 6.18
CA ARG A 122 36.22 -47.41 7.31
C ARG A 122 35.69 -46.80 8.62
N ALA A 123 35.89 -45.50 8.86
CA ALA A 123 35.37 -44.81 10.05
C ALA A 123 33.82 -44.74 10.03
N SER A 124 33.20 -44.43 8.89
CA SER A 124 31.74 -44.40 8.77
C SER A 124 31.10 -45.80 8.90
N ALA A 125 31.78 -46.85 8.42
CA ALA A 125 31.33 -48.23 8.62
C ALA A 125 31.42 -48.67 10.09
N TRP A 126 32.46 -48.24 10.84
CA TRP A 126 32.51 -48.45 12.29
C TRP A 126 31.39 -47.71 13.03
N VAL A 127 31.05 -46.47 12.65
CA VAL A 127 29.88 -45.76 13.24
C VAL A 127 28.57 -46.47 12.91
N ALA A 128 28.38 -46.93 11.66
CA ALA A 128 27.19 -47.69 11.29
C ALA A 128 27.05 -49.01 12.08
N LEU A 129 28.17 -49.65 12.42
CA LEU A 129 28.23 -50.81 13.32
C LEU A 129 27.93 -50.41 14.78
N ALA A 130 28.43 -49.26 15.25
CA ALA A 130 28.14 -48.75 16.58
C ALA A 130 26.65 -48.43 16.78
N THR A 131 26.03 -47.74 15.80
CA THR A 131 24.57 -47.49 15.78
C THR A 131 23.76 -48.79 15.76
N LEU A 132 24.25 -49.83 15.09
CA LEU A 132 23.62 -51.16 15.11
C LEU A 132 23.73 -51.81 16.51
N TYR A 133 24.91 -51.76 17.12
CA TYR A 133 25.15 -52.29 18.46
C TYR A 133 24.28 -51.58 19.51
N GLU A 134 24.12 -50.26 19.39
CA GLU A 134 23.26 -49.46 20.25
C GLU A 134 21.77 -49.73 20.00
N GLN A 135 21.26 -49.38 18.81
CA GLN A 135 19.81 -49.26 18.57
C GLN A 135 19.09 -50.59 18.36
N LYS A 136 19.79 -51.66 17.96
CA LYS A 136 19.17 -52.95 17.59
C LYS A 136 19.65 -54.13 18.43
N LEU A 137 20.86 -54.07 18.98
CA LEU A 137 21.42 -55.11 19.83
C LEU A 137 21.49 -54.74 21.31
N GLN A 138 21.36 -53.46 21.67
CA GLN A 138 21.49 -52.94 23.04
C GLN A 138 22.83 -53.32 23.71
N GLN A 139 23.88 -53.54 22.92
CA GLN A 139 25.24 -53.88 23.39
C GLN A 139 26.09 -52.62 23.47
N LEU A 140 25.80 -51.78 24.47
CA LEU A 140 26.37 -50.43 24.62
C LEU A 140 27.91 -50.45 24.68
N ASP A 141 28.52 -51.41 25.37
CA ASP A 141 29.99 -51.54 25.45
C ASP A 141 30.63 -51.77 24.09
N LYS A 142 29.99 -52.57 23.22
CA LYS A 142 30.46 -52.80 21.85
C LYS A 142 30.21 -51.59 20.95
N ALA A 143 29.12 -50.85 21.18
CA ALA A 143 28.88 -49.58 20.48
C ALA A 143 29.99 -48.55 20.80
N ILE A 144 30.36 -48.43 22.08
CA ILE A 144 31.47 -47.58 22.55
C ILE A 144 32.80 -48.00 21.90
N VAL A 145 33.13 -49.30 21.92
CA VAL A 145 34.34 -49.81 21.26
C VAL A 145 34.32 -49.53 19.76
N ALA A 146 33.18 -49.71 19.08
CA ALA A 146 33.05 -49.41 17.65
C ALA A 146 33.22 -47.91 17.33
N HIS A 147 32.65 -47.00 18.14
CA HIS A 147 32.91 -45.57 18.00
C HIS A 147 34.39 -45.21 18.24
N LYS A 148 35.05 -45.80 19.26
CA LYS A 148 36.50 -45.63 19.47
C LYS A 148 37.32 -46.09 18.26
N ARG A 149 37.02 -47.26 17.69
CA ARG A 149 37.70 -47.74 16.47
C ARG A 149 37.50 -46.81 15.27
N ALA A 150 36.36 -46.11 15.17
CA ALA A 150 36.18 -45.07 14.16
C ALA A 150 37.11 -43.86 14.41
N LEU A 151 37.26 -43.43 15.67
CA LEU A 151 38.13 -42.31 16.07
C LEU A 151 39.62 -42.64 15.93
N GLU A 152 40.05 -43.88 16.22
CA GLU A 152 41.41 -44.38 15.95
C GLU A 152 41.80 -44.28 14.46
N ILE A 153 40.81 -44.33 13.55
CA ILE A 153 41.03 -44.20 12.10
C ILE A 153 40.93 -42.74 11.65
N ARG A 154 40.09 -41.94 12.32
CA ARG A 154 39.89 -40.51 12.06
C ARG A 154 39.43 -39.77 13.33
N PRO A 155 40.34 -39.04 13.99
CA PRO A 155 40.02 -38.27 15.19
C PRO A 155 38.96 -37.17 14.95
N ASP A 156 38.96 -36.52 13.77
CA ASP A 156 38.03 -35.46 13.38
C ASP A 156 36.61 -35.97 13.00
N TYR A 157 36.35 -37.28 13.06
CA TYR A 157 35.05 -37.81 12.64
C TYR A 157 33.95 -37.57 13.68
N ARG A 158 33.37 -36.37 13.66
CA ARG A 158 32.30 -35.89 14.54
C ARG A 158 31.19 -36.91 14.86
N PRO A 159 30.62 -37.69 13.90
CA PRO A 159 29.59 -38.68 14.22
C PRO A 159 30.07 -39.85 15.10
N ALA A 160 31.37 -40.12 15.12
CA ALA A 160 31.96 -41.07 16.06
C ALA A 160 32.16 -40.45 17.45
N ARG A 161 32.62 -39.19 17.51
CA ARG A 161 32.82 -38.45 18.77
C ARG A 161 31.50 -38.29 19.53
N GLU A 162 30.48 -37.74 18.89
CA GLU A 162 29.17 -37.50 19.51
C GLU A 162 28.53 -38.80 20.05
N GLY A 163 28.64 -39.89 19.29
CA GLY A 163 28.16 -41.21 19.72
C GLY A 163 28.94 -41.78 20.91
N TRP A 164 30.28 -41.68 20.89
CA TRP A 164 31.15 -42.13 21.99
C TRP A 164 30.91 -41.34 23.28
N LEU A 165 30.93 -40.00 23.21
CA LEU A 165 30.68 -39.09 24.34
C LEU A 165 29.34 -39.39 25.00
N ARG A 166 28.25 -39.39 24.23
CA ARG A 166 26.90 -39.64 24.73
C ARG A 166 26.81 -40.99 25.44
N LEU A 167 27.29 -42.07 24.81
CA LEU A 167 27.24 -43.40 25.40
C LEU A 167 28.09 -43.53 26.68
N ARG A 168 29.26 -42.88 26.74
CA ARG A 168 30.11 -42.86 27.94
C ARG A 168 29.50 -42.03 29.07
N LEU A 169 28.82 -40.91 28.75
CA LEU A 169 28.06 -40.11 29.71
C LEU A 169 26.85 -40.88 30.25
N ASP A 170 26.10 -41.57 29.39
CA ASP A 170 24.94 -42.41 29.75
C ASP A 170 25.36 -43.57 30.68
N GLN A 171 26.52 -44.19 30.44
CA GLN A 171 27.11 -45.22 31.32
C GLN A 171 27.63 -44.68 32.65
N ARG A 172 27.81 -43.37 32.81
CA ARG A 172 28.40 -42.71 34.00
C ARG A 172 29.88 -43.08 34.28
N HIS A 173 30.61 -43.60 33.29
CA HIS A 173 32.04 -43.93 33.42
C HIS A 173 32.93 -42.68 33.22
N PHE A 174 32.65 -41.62 33.99
CA PHE A 174 33.21 -40.28 33.76
C PHE A 174 34.74 -40.21 33.90
N LYS A 175 35.35 -41.04 34.77
CA LYS A 175 36.81 -41.07 34.94
C LYS A 175 37.52 -41.66 33.73
N GLU A 176 37.05 -42.81 33.25
CA GLU A 176 37.54 -43.42 32.02
C GLU A 176 37.40 -42.46 30.84
N LEU A 177 36.24 -41.79 30.71
CA LEU A 177 36.02 -40.79 29.66
C LEU A 177 37.00 -39.61 29.74
N ALA A 178 37.26 -39.08 30.94
CA ALA A 178 38.19 -37.96 31.12
C ALA A 178 39.66 -38.35 30.83
N THR A 179 40.07 -39.58 31.18
CA THR A 179 41.38 -40.10 30.80
C THR A 179 41.49 -40.29 29.29
N GLU A 180 40.47 -40.90 28.66
CA GLU A 180 40.43 -41.14 27.21
C GLU A 180 40.40 -39.83 26.40
N LEU A 181 39.68 -38.81 26.87
CA LEU A 181 39.68 -37.46 26.28
C LEU A 181 41.07 -36.81 26.39
N LEU A 182 41.70 -36.86 27.57
CA LEU A 182 43.03 -36.31 27.80
C LEU A 182 44.10 -36.99 26.94
N GLU A 183 44.02 -38.32 26.76
CA GLU A 183 44.87 -39.07 25.84
C GLU A 183 44.62 -38.66 24.38
N SER A 184 43.37 -38.49 23.97
CA SER A 184 43.04 -38.06 22.61
C SER A 184 43.60 -36.68 22.26
N LEU A 185 43.54 -35.71 23.19
CA LEU A 185 44.08 -34.35 23.05
C LEU A 185 45.60 -34.31 22.82
N GLN A 186 46.34 -35.36 23.20
CA GLN A 186 47.78 -35.47 22.92
C GLN A 186 48.08 -35.92 21.48
N THR A 187 47.10 -36.46 20.76
CA THR A 187 47.25 -37.05 19.42
C THR A 187 46.61 -36.24 18.30
N ILE A 188 45.86 -35.19 18.65
CA ILE A 188 45.10 -34.36 17.72
C ILE A 188 45.93 -33.14 17.29
N GLU A 189 46.14 -33.03 15.97
CA GLU A 189 46.88 -31.94 15.34
C GLU A 189 45.98 -30.76 14.91
N ASP A 190 44.66 -30.97 14.75
CA ASP A 190 43.70 -29.93 14.37
C ASP A 190 43.37 -29.00 15.56
N PRO A 191 43.68 -27.68 15.48
CA PRO A 191 43.43 -26.73 16.56
C PRO A 191 41.94 -26.59 16.92
N ALA A 192 41.05 -26.51 15.94
CA ALA A 192 39.62 -26.29 16.19
C ALA A 192 38.99 -27.53 16.88
N LEU A 193 39.44 -28.72 16.47
CA LEU A 193 39.02 -29.98 17.08
C LEU A 193 39.54 -30.12 18.51
N ARG A 194 40.79 -29.72 18.74
CA ARG A 194 41.43 -29.69 20.06
C ARG A 194 40.69 -28.75 21.01
N ASP A 195 40.33 -27.56 20.52
CA ASP A 195 39.57 -26.58 21.29
C ASP A 195 38.18 -27.08 21.69
N GLU A 196 37.45 -27.75 20.78
CA GLU A 196 36.14 -28.35 21.08
C GLU A 196 36.25 -29.42 22.20
N LEU A 197 37.24 -30.31 22.09
CA LEU A 197 37.51 -31.38 23.06
C LEU A 197 38.04 -30.89 24.41
N GLU A 198 38.78 -29.77 24.43
CA GLU A 198 39.29 -29.17 25.67
C GLU A 198 38.16 -28.57 26.51
N LEU A 199 37.16 -27.93 25.88
CA LEU A 199 35.94 -27.49 26.57
C LEU A 199 35.13 -28.69 27.12
N GLU A 200 34.93 -29.74 26.31
CA GLU A 200 34.23 -30.96 26.75
C GLU A 200 34.93 -31.62 27.96
N LEU A 201 36.26 -31.72 27.94
CA LEU A 201 37.04 -32.25 29.07
C LEU A 201 36.95 -31.34 30.31
N THR A 202 36.98 -30.02 30.11
CA THR A 202 36.87 -29.03 31.19
C THR A 202 35.52 -29.15 31.91
N VAL A 203 34.41 -29.17 31.17
CA VAL A 203 33.05 -29.36 31.71
C VAL A 203 32.91 -30.74 32.37
N LEU A 204 33.45 -31.80 31.77
CA LEU A 204 33.41 -33.15 32.34
C LEU A 204 34.13 -33.21 33.71
N ARG A 205 35.31 -32.59 33.82
CA ARG A 205 36.05 -32.49 35.08
C ARG A 205 35.32 -31.65 36.11
N ALA A 206 34.79 -30.50 35.72
CA ALA A 206 34.06 -29.58 36.58
C ALA A 206 32.81 -30.22 37.22
N ASP A 207 31.97 -30.86 36.41
CA ASP A 207 30.59 -31.18 36.79
C ASP A 207 30.31 -32.66 37.01
N ARG A 208 31.08 -33.55 36.37
CA ARG A 208 30.89 -35.01 36.52
C ARG A 208 31.95 -35.65 37.42
N LEU A 209 33.14 -35.05 37.52
CA LEU A 209 34.21 -35.51 38.42
C LEU A 209 34.43 -34.61 39.64
N SER A 210 33.93 -33.37 39.62
CA SER A 210 34.18 -32.35 40.67
C SER A 210 35.67 -32.02 40.87
N GLU A 211 36.50 -32.21 39.84
CA GLU A 211 37.93 -31.95 39.84
C GLU A 211 38.21 -30.48 39.46
N ILE A 212 37.69 -29.55 40.26
CA ILE A 212 37.68 -28.10 39.96
C ILE A 212 39.07 -27.52 39.67
N PRO A 213 40.14 -27.79 40.45
CA PRO A 213 41.48 -27.30 40.11
C PRO A 213 41.97 -27.81 38.75
N ALA A 214 41.64 -29.06 38.41
CA ALA A 214 42.06 -29.68 37.15
C ALA A 214 41.21 -29.25 35.94
N ALA A 215 40.08 -28.59 36.17
CA ALA A 215 39.30 -27.88 35.15
C ALA A 215 39.75 -26.40 35.03
N LEU A 216 40.11 -25.76 36.15
CA LEU A 216 40.66 -24.41 36.17
C LEU A 216 41.96 -24.28 35.39
N GLU A 217 42.88 -25.23 35.53
CA GLU A 217 44.12 -25.23 34.74
C GLU A 217 43.85 -25.34 33.22
N LEU A 218 42.82 -26.10 32.81
CA LEU A 218 42.44 -26.22 31.40
C LEU A 218 41.83 -24.92 30.86
N ILE A 219 40.90 -24.29 31.60
CA ILE A 219 40.28 -23.05 31.12
C ILE A 219 41.25 -21.87 31.16
N ARG A 220 42.19 -21.81 32.12
CA ARG A 220 43.28 -20.82 32.12
C ARG A 220 44.18 -20.98 30.90
N ALA A 221 44.69 -22.19 30.63
CA ALA A 221 45.52 -22.48 29.47
C ALA A 221 44.81 -22.24 28.12
N ARG A 222 43.47 -22.20 28.11
CA ARG A 222 42.66 -21.77 26.97
C ARG A 222 42.59 -20.24 26.87
N LEU A 223 42.25 -19.53 27.94
CA LEU A 223 42.16 -18.06 27.94
C LEU A 223 43.51 -17.37 27.72
N GLU A 224 44.64 -18.00 28.09
CA GLU A 224 46.01 -17.56 27.77
C GLU A 224 46.34 -17.59 26.26
N ARG A 225 45.48 -18.21 25.43
CA ARG A 225 45.58 -18.23 23.97
C ARG A 225 44.69 -17.17 23.30
N ASP A 226 44.34 -16.12 24.05
CA ASP A 226 43.44 -15.02 23.67
C ASP A 226 42.04 -15.50 23.24
N ASP A 227 41.52 -16.56 23.87
CA ASP A 227 40.13 -16.98 23.64
C ASP A 227 39.15 -16.00 24.30
N GLU A 228 38.31 -15.35 23.49
CA GLU A 228 37.22 -14.44 23.87
C GLU A 228 35.83 -15.05 23.67
N GLU A 229 35.73 -16.36 23.40
CA GLU A 229 34.44 -17.04 23.26
C GLU A 229 33.61 -16.87 24.55
N PRO A 230 32.38 -16.30 24.49
CA PRO A 230 31.56 -16.02 25.68
C PRO A 230 31.29 -17.27 26.53
N LEU A 231 31.25 -18.45 25.90
CA LEU A 231 31.07 -19.73 26.57
C LEU A 231 32.29 -20.12 27.42
N SER A 232 33.51 -19.88 26.91
CA SER A 232 34.76 -20.08 27.65
C SER A 232 34.87 -19.13 28.83
N LEU A 233 34.52 -17.86 28.64
CA LEU A 233 34.52 -16.83 29.69
C LEU A 233 33.48 -17.13 30.79
N LEU A 234 32.27 -17.55 30.41
CA LEU A 234 31.23 -17.96 31.37
C LEU A 234 31.63 -19.22 32.16
N LEU A 235 32.26 -20.19 31.51
CA LEU A 235 32.79 -21.38 32.17
C LEU A 235 33.97 -21.02 33.10
N ALA A 236 34.81 -20.06 32.71
CA ALA A 236 35.90 -19.55 33.54
C ALA A 236 35.39 -18.83 34.80
N GLU A 237 34.38 -17.97 34.69
CA GLU A 237 33.73 -17.33 35.85
C GLU A 237 33.20 -18.39 36.83
N GLN A 238 32.40 -19.33 36.34
CA GLN A 238 31.77 -20.36 37.19
C GLN A 238 32.81 -21.25 37.88
N LEU A 239 33.89 -21.60 37.18
CA LEU A 239 35.00 -22.37 37.75
C LEU A 239 35.81 -21.55 38.75
N ALA A 240 36.07 -20.28 38.46
CA ALA A 240 36.82 -19.37 39.33
C ALA A 240 36.06 -19.14 40.64
N THR A 241 34.75 -18.89 40.57
CA THR A 241 33.83 -18.78 41.72
C THR A 241 33.81 -20.04 42.57
N ARG A 242 33.78 -21.23 41.96
CA ARG A 242 33.82 -22.51 42.70
C ARG A 242 35.21 -22.86 43.25
N GLY A 243 36.28 -22.32 42.67
CA GLY A 243 37.68 -22.56 43.06
C GLY A 243 38.30 -21.50 43.95
N GLY A 244 37.65 -20.33 44.13
CA GLY A 244 38.15 -19.20 44.90
C GLY A 244 39.21 -18.35 44.20
N ASP A 245 39.20 -18.29 42.86
CA ASP A 245 40.12 -17.48 42.06
C ASP A 245 39.49 -16.15 41.64
N GLU A 246 39.43 -15.19 42.57
CA GLU A 246 38.80 -13.88 42.33
C GLU A 246 39.47 -13.07 41.19
N ALA A 247 40.74 -13.32 40.88
CA ALA A 247 41.44 -12.62 39.80
C ALA A 247 40.97 -13.11 38.42
N LEU A 248 40.88 -14.44 38.23
CA LEU A 248 40.29 -15.02 37.03
C LEU A 248 38.78 -14.71 36.95
N ARG A 249 38.08 -14.71 38.08
CA ARG A 249 36.65 -14.37 38.14
C ARG A 249 36.38 -12.94 37.69
N ARG A 250 37.12 -11.96 38.23
CA ARG A 250 37.02 -10.54 37.83
C ARG A 250 37.31 -10.38 36.34
N SER A 251 38.43 -10.92 35.85
CA SER A 251 38.81 -10.81 34.44
C SER A 251 37.80 -11.47 33.50
N ALA A 252 37.22 -12.62 33.89
CA ALA A 252 36.16 -13.27 33.14
C ALA A 252 34.86 -12.44 33.12
N LEU A 253 34.42 -11.90 34.27
CA LEU A 253 33.25 -11.03 34.36
C LEU A 253 33.41 -9.74 33.54
N GLU A 254 34.56 -9.07 33.62
CA GLU A 254 34.87 -7.88 32.82
C GLU A 254 34.77 -8.18 31.32
N ARG A 255 35.45 -9.24 30.84
CA ARG A 255 35.37 -9.67 29.43
C ARG A 255 33.96 -10.15 29.02
N LEU A 256 33.16 -10.68 29.95
CA LEU A 256 31.74 -10.99 29.71
C LEU A 256 30.88 -9.74 29.54
N THR A 257 31.18 -8.61 30.19
CA THR A 257 30.41 -7.35 29.98
C THR A 257 30.54 -6.81 28.55
N GLU A 258 31.65 -7.11 27.88
CA GLU A 258 31.92 -6.67 26.50
C GLU A 258 31.41 -7.67 25.44
N THR A 259 31.40 -8.97 25.77
CA THR A 259 31.08 -10.06 24.83
C THR A 259 29.64 -10.58 24.93
N VAL A 260 28.92 -10.32 26.03
CA VAL A 260 27.50 -10.70 26.20
C VAL A 260 26.59 -9.52 25.82
N HIS A 261 25.54 -9.81 25.05
CA HIS A 261 24.61 -8.79 24.55
C HIS A 261 23.13 -8.98 24.97
N ASP A 262 22.83 -9.96 25.84
CA ASP A 262 21.50 -10.13 26.44
C ASP A 262 21.38 -9.28 27.71
N GLU A 263 20.38 -8.39 27.78
CA GLU A 263 20.20 -7.42 28.87
C GLU A 263 20.04 -8.06 30.25
N LYS A 264 19.37 -9.21 30.36
CA LYS A 264 19.10 -9.87 31.65
C LYS A 264 20.32 -10.64 32.16
N ALA A 265 21.02 -11.31 31.25
CA ALA A 265 22.33 -11.89 31.55
C ALA A 265 23.32 -10.78 31.96
N LEU A 266 23.31 -9.65 31.25
CA LEU A 266 24.19 -8.51 31.52
C LEU A 266 23.90 -7.85 32.88
N ILE A 267 22.64 -7.70 33.32
CA ILE A 267 22.31 -7.31 34.71
C ILE A 267 22.99 -8.24 35.71
N ALA A 268 22.89 -9.55 35.52
CA ALA A 268 23.45 -10.52 36.45
C ALA A 268 24.98 -10.43 36.50
N VAL A 269 25.64 -10.27 35.35
CA VAL A 269 27.09 -10.04 35.25
C VAL A 269 27.49 -8.74 35.96
N TRP A 270 26.78 -7.62 35.74
CA TRP A 270 27.06 -6.35 36.45
C TRP A 270 26.82 -6.43 37.96
N ARG A 271 25.80 -7.18 38.41
CA ARG A 271 25.50 -7.36 39.84
C ARG A 271 26.53 -8.24 40.55
N GLU A 272 27.06 -9.27 39.89
CA GLU A 272 28.18 -10.05 40.42
C GLU A 272 29.52 -9.30 40.34
N LEU A 273 29.72 -8.47 39.31
CA LEU A 273 30.90 -7.61 39.20
C LEU A 273 30.90 -6.53 40.29
N ALA A 274 29.78 -5.85 40.55
CA ALA A 274 29.63 -4.88 41.64
C ALA A 274 30.08 -5.46 42.99
N ARG A 275 29.55 -6.63 43.34
CA ARG A 275 29.92 -7.37 44.57
C ARG A 275 31.39 -7.77 44.60
N THR A 276 31.94 -8.21 43.47
CA THR A 276 33.36 -8.61 43.38
C THR A 276 34.28 -7.40 43.57
N LEU A 277 33.86 -6.21 43.11
CA LEU A 277 34.57 -4.94 43.33
C LEU A 277 34.47 -4.46 44.79
N GLU A 278 33.28 -4.52 45.41
CA GLU A 278 33.06 -4.18 46.82
C GLU A 278 33.89 -5.02 47.80
N LEU A 279 34.15 -6.29 47.44
CA LEU A 279 34.94 -7.21 48.26
C LEU A 279 36.46 -7.00 48.14
N GLN A 280 36.95 -6.20 47.17
CA GLN A 280 38.37 -5.95 46.97
C GLN A 280 38.81 -4.67 47.72
N PRO A 281 39.92 -4.71 48.50
CA PRO A 281 40.40 -3.54 49.25
C PRO A 281 40.95 -2.40 48.38
N GLU A 282 41.07 -2.61 47.06
CA GLU A 282 41.47 -1.63 46.06
C GLU A 282 40.30 -1.20 45.15
N GLY A 283 39.07 -1.67 45.41
CA GLY A 283 37.88 -1.26 44.66
C GLY A 283 37.53 0.20 44.95
N GLU A 284 37.67 1.07 43.95
CA GLU A 284 37.20 2.45 44.11
C GLU A 284 35.67 2.49 44.23
N ALA A 285 35.15 3.37 45.09
CA ALA A 285 33.72 3.69 45.14
C ALA A 285 33.16 4.10 43.76
N SER A 286 34.02 4.65 42.89
CA SER A 286 33.72 4.98 41.49
C SER A 286 33.42 3.74 40.63
N GLU A 287 34.07 2.58 40.90
CA GLU A 287 33.88 1.31 40.18
C GLU A 287 32.57 0.65 40.64
N VAL A 288 32.34 0.64 41.95
CA VAL A 288 31.12 0.10 42.57
C VAL A 288 29.90 0.90 42.13
N GLN A 289 29.95 2.24 42.22
CA GLN A 289 28.89 3.09 41.70
C GLN A 289 28.66 2.85 40.20
N ARG A 290 29.73 2.72 39.39
CA ARG A 290 29.59 2.40 37.96
C ARG A 290 28.86 1.07 37.72
N ALA A 291 29.09 0.05 38.54
CA ALA A 291 28.45 -1.26 38.41
C ALA A 291 27.00 -1.25 38.94
N LEU A 292 26.72 -0.61 40.07
CA LEU A 292 25.35 -0.41 40.58
C LEU A 292 24.50 0.47 39.64
N ASP A 293 25.10 1.52 39.07
CA ASP A 293 24.50 2.30 37.99
C ASP A 293 24.30 1.45 36.74
N ALA A 294 25.20 0.52 36.40
CA ALA A 294 25.00 -0.39 35.27
C ALA A 294 23.81 -1.33 35.48
N ILE A 295 23.58 -1.82 36.70
CA ILE A 295 22.36 -2.56 37.06
C ILE A 295 21.13 -1.66 36.91
N LEU A 296 21.13 -0.48 37.53
CA LEU A 296 19.99 0.44 37.53
C LEU A 296 19.70 1.10 36.17
N ARG A 297 20.69 1.11 35.26
CA ARG A 297 20.51 1.45 33.84
C ARG A 297 19.64 0.43 33.10
N ILE A 298 19.61 -0.82 33.55
CA ILE A 298 18.83 -1.90 32.93
C ILE A 298 17.57 -2.25 33.77
N GLU A 299 17.66 -2.26 35.11
CA GLU A 299 16.55 -2.58 36.05
C GLU A 299 16.43 -1.54 37.18
N ARG A 300 15.49 -0.58 37.04
CA ARG A 300 15.42 0.64 37.88
C ARG A 300 14.83 0.50 39.28
N THR A 301 14.04 -0.55 39.54
CA THR A 301 13.28 -0.73 40.79
C THR A 301 13.93 -1.72 41.75
N ASP A 302 15.19 -2.09 41.52
CA ASP A 302 15.97 -2.94 42.42
C ASP A 302 16.20 -2.21 43.75
N ARG A 303 15.35 -2.49 44.75
CA ARG A 303 15.40 -1.90 46.11
C ARG A 303 16.74 -2.12 46.82
N ASN A 304 17.54 -3.11 46.40
CA ASN A 304 18.86 -3.36 47.00
C ASN A 304 19.89 -2.39 46.40
N ALA A 305 20.06 -2.39 45.06
CA ALA A 305 20.93 -1.43 44.38
C ALA A 305 20.50 0.04 44.60
N VAL A 306 19.24 0.24 44.96
CA VAL A 306 18.67 1.42 45.62
C VAL A 306 19.34 1.69 46.96
N GLU A 307 19.05 0.92 48.02
CA GLU A 307 19.52 1.14 49.40
C GLU A 307 21.06 1.17 49.51
N ASP A 308 21.75 0.33 48.73
CA ASP A 308 23.21 0.25 48.65
C ASP A 308 23.82 1.60 48.18
N LEU A 309 23.14 2.31 47.26
CA LEU A 309 23.53 3.67 46.86
C LEU A 309 23.21 4.74 47.92
N GLU A 310 22.28 4.51 48.86
CA GLU A 310 22.02 5.49 49.94
C GLU A 310 23.17 5.52 50.91
N MET A 311 23.65 4.33 51.25
CA MET A 311 24.77 4.18 52.17
C MET A 311 26.03 4.78 51.53
N LEU A 312 26.24 4.54 50.23
CA LEU A 312 27.30 5.19 49.45
C LEU A 312 27.15 6.73 49.40
N ALA A 313 25.92 7.22 49.31
CA ALA A 313 25.65 8.66 49.27
C ALA A 313 25.91 9.37 50.59
N LEU A 314 25.38 8.80 51.68
CA LEU A 314 25.60 9.29 53.04
C LEU A 314 27.08 9.25 53.40
N SER A 315 27.80 8.17 53.04
CA SER A 315 29.22 8.01 53.38
C SER A 315 30.11 9.02 52.69
N GLU A 316 29.84 9.31 51.41
CA GLU A 316 30.61 10.29 50.62
C GLU A 316 30.16 11.74 50.85
N THR A 317 29.20 11.99 51.76
CA THR A 317 28.52 13.30 51.93
C THR A 317 27.97 13.86 50.61
N ASN A 318 27.64 12.97 49.67
CA ASN A 318 27.20 13.33 48.34
C ASN A 318 25.70 13.63 48.37
N HIS A 319 25.36 14.90 48.60
CA HIS A 319 23.97 15.36 48.65
C HIS A 319 23.16 15.01 47.38
N GLU A 320 23.80 14.95 46.20
CA GLU A 320 23.13 14.56 44.96
C GLU A 320 22.78 13.07 44.96
N LEU A 321 23.71 12.20 45.37
CA LEU A 321 23.44 10.76 45.52
C LEU A 321 22.48 10.51 46.70
N LEU A 322 22.44 11.39 47.70
CA LEU A 322 21.60 11.22 48.90
C LEU A 322 20.13 11.51 48.58
N ALA A 323 19.88 12.64 47.91
CA ALA A 323 18.56 12.99 47.41
C ALA A 323 18.03 11.92 46.43
N GLN A 324 18.93 11.23 45.70
CA GLN A 324 18.55 10.12 44.82
C GLN A 324 18.01 8.91 45.60
N VAL A 325 18.42 8.68 46.86
CA VAL A 325 18.09 7.44 47.55
C VAL A 325 17.20 7.59 48.79
N GLU A 326 17.23 8.70 49.53
CA GLU A 326 16.17 8.98 50.53
C GLU A 326 14.78 8.99 49.88
N ARG A 327 14.72 9.41 48.60
CA ARG A 327 13.51 9.31 47.76
C ARG A 327 13.05 7.87 47.59
N ARG A 328 13.98 6.92 47.45
CA ARG A 328 13.70 5.49 47.34
C ARG A 328 13.38 4.88 48.72
N GLN A 329 13.91 5.44 49.80
CA GLN A 329 13.64 5.07 51.19
C GLN A 329 12.24 5.50 51.69
N ALA A 330 11.70 6.62 51.17
CA ALA A 330 10.36 7.09 51.50
C ALA A 330 9.26 6.04 51.24
N ASP A 331 9.50 5.11 50.31
CA ASP A 331 8.60 4.02 49.94
C ASP A 331 8.56 2.84 50.98
N LEU A 332 9.01 3.07 52.23
CA LEU A 332 9.25 2.02 53.25
C LEU A 332 8.77 2.27 54.73
N ALA A 333 8.29 3.46 55.16
CA ALA A 333 8.16 3.85 56.61
C ALA A 333 6.72 4.03 57.21
N ASN A 334 6.56 4.40 58.52
CA ASN A 334 5.34 4.08 59.32
C ASN A 334 4.59 5.15 60.21
N ASP A 335 5.19 6.15 60.89
CA ASP A 335 4.52 6.87 62.04
C ASP A 335 3.97 8.30 61.74
N PRO A 336 2.64 8.57 61.75
CA PRO A 336 2.07 9.81 61.22
C PRO A 336 2.64 11.16 61.69
N ALA A 337 2.18 11.73 62.82
CA ALA A 337 2.41 13.15 63.13
C ALA A 337 3.91 13.51 63.31
N SER A 338 4.74 12.55 63.71
CA SER A 338 6.19 12.72 63.84
C SER A 338 6.89 12.75 62.49
N VAL A 339 6.51 11.84 61.58
CA VAL A 339 6.93 11.84 60.17
C VAL A 339 6.45 13.13 59.51
N ALA A 340 5.23 13.61 59.83
CA ALA A 340 4.68 14.87 59.36
C ALA A 340 5.60 16.06 59.62
N ALA A 341 5.97 16.26 60.89
CA ALA A 341 6.82 17.38 61.29
C ALA A 341 8.25 17.26 60.74
N SER A 342 8.76 16.05 60.52
CA SER A 342 10.06 15.82 59.87
C SER A 342 10.02 16.12 58.37
N TRP A 343 8.93 15.77 57.68
CA TRP A 343 8.73 16.22 56.31
C TRP A 343 8.49 17.74 56.21
N THR A 344 7.74 18.39 57.13
CA THR A 344 7.68 19.88 57.16
C THR A 344 9.08 20.50 57.22
N ARG A 345 9.95 20.00 58.11
CA ARG A 345 11.33 20.50 58.26
C ARG A 345 12.24 20.16 57.09
N ARG A 346 12.11 18.97 56.48
CA ARG A 346 12.76 18.66 55.20
C ARG A 346 12.34 19.73 54.19
N GLY A 347 11.03 19.95 54.05
CA GLY A 347 10.42 21.04 53.29
C GLY A 347 11.14 22.36 53.46
N GLU A 348 11.14 22.90 54.68
CA GLU A 348 11.76 24.18 55.05
C GLU A 348 13.27 24.24 54.73
N THR A 349 13.99 23.11 54.83
CA THR A 349 15.45 23.05 54.63
C THR A 349 15.84 23.04 53.17
N ILE A 350 15.13 22.29 52.33
CA ILE A 350 15.39 22.22 50.88
C ILE A 350 14.55 23.21 50.05
N GLU A 351 13.58 23.95 50.62
CA GLU A 351 12.73 24.92 49.90
C GLU A 351 13.51 25.97 49.09
N SER A 352 14.75 26.29 49.49
CA SER A 352 15.65 27.21 48.76
C SER A 352 16.56 26.57 47.70
N GLU A 353 16.74 25.25 47.72
CA GLU A 353 17.66 24.51 46.83
C GLU A 353 16.91 23.58 45.87
N ASP A 354 16.00 22.75 46.40
CA ASP A 354 15.01 21.95 45.67
C ASP A 354 13.59 22.21 46.22
N PRO A 355 12.88 23.23 45.69
CA PRO A 355 11.51 23.53 46.10
C PRO A 355 10.48 22.45 45.71
N VAL A 356 10.82 21.50 44.83
CA VAL A 356 9.93 20.41 44.40
C VAL A 356 9.92 19.30 45.42
N ALA A 357 11.11 18.84 45.85
CA ALA A 357 11.22 17.91 46.96
C ALA A 357 10.71 18.56 48.27
N ALA A 358 10.75 19.90 48.39
CA ALA A 358 10.16 20.61 49.51
C ALA A 358 8.62 20.57 49.53
N LEU A 359 7.95 20.75 48.39
CA LEU A 359 6.48 20.64 48.32
C LEU A 359 6.00 19.26 48.76
N SER A 360 6.63 18.20 48.22
CA SER A 360 6.32 16.81 48.58
C SER A 360 6.41 16.60 50.09
N ALA A 361 7.41 17.21 50.72
CA ALA A 361 7.59 17.15 52.16
C ALA A 361 6.46 17.90 52.92
N TYR A 362 6.03 19.07 52.46
CA TYR A 362 4.87 19.74 53.06
C TYR A 362 3.53 19.01 52.82
N GLN A 363 3.38 18.23 51.74
CA GLN A 363 2.20 17.39 51.49
C GLN A 363 2.13 16.22 52.47
N THR A 364 3.20 15.44 52.61
CA THR A 364 3.28 14.34 53.59
C THR A 364 3.13 14.87 55.02
N ALA A 365 3.48 16.13 55.28
CA ALA A 365 3.13 16.80 56.53
C ALA A 365 1.61 17.02 56.73
N LEU A 366 0.89 17.43 55.68
CA LEU A 366 -0.54 17.73 55.78
C LEU A 366 -1.43 16.49 55.88
N GLU A 367 -1.03 15.37 55.26
CA GLU A 367 -1.73 14.09 55.36
C GLU A 367 -1.74 13.54 56.80
N LEU A 368 -0.70 13.88 57.55
CA LEU A 368 -0.41 13.33 58.87
C LEU A 368 -0.73 14.34 60.01
N ASP A 369 -0.81 15.65 59.71
CA ASP A 369 -1.50 16.68 60.53
C ASP A 369 -2.27 17.71 59.65
N PRO A 370 -3.59 17.52 59.47
CA PRO A 370 -4.42 18.43 58.67
C PRO A 370 -4.63 19.85 59.24
N GLN A 371 -4.29 20.11 60.51
CA GLN A 371 -4.43 21.44 61.13
C GLN A 371 -3.14 22.27 61.07
N SER A 372 -2.07 21.72 60.48
CA SER A 372 -0.78 22.41 60.34
C SER A 372 -0.90 23.64 59.44
N LEU A 373 -1.00 24.82 60.06
CA LEU A 373 -0.91 26.12 59.38
C LEU A 373 0.45 26.30 58.70
N GLY A 374 1.53 25.79 59.32
CA GLY A 374 2.89 25.86 58.80
C GLY A 374 3.05 25.11 57.49
N ALA A 375 2.62 23.84 57.45
CA ALA A 375 2.65 23.05 56.21
C ALA A 375 1.59 23.52 55.19
N SER A 376 0.42 24.01 55.62
CA SER A 376 -0.57 24.61 54.69
C SER A 376 0.00 25.85 53.98
N ALA A 377 0.69 26.72 54.73
CA ALA A 377 1.38 27.88 54.16
C ALA A 377 2.64 27.48 53.36
N GLY A 378 3.38 26.46 53.81
CA GLY A 378 4.52 25.88 53.11
C GLY A 378 4.15 25.31 51.75
N ILE A 379 3.06 24.55 51.66
CA ILE A 379 2.42 24.13 50.41
C ILE A 379 2.11 25.34 49.53
N VAL A 380 1.41 26.36 50.06
CA VAL A 380 1.03 27.53 49.24
C VAL A 380 2.26 28.27 48.71
N ARG A 381 3.37 28.36 49.47
CA ARG A 381 4.63 28.94 48.98
C ARG A 381 5.29 28.04 47.94
N THR A 382 5.64 26.82 48.29
CA THR A 382 6.36 25.88 47.40
C THR A 382 5.57 25.59 46.13
N ALA A 383 4.26 25.35 46.21
CA ALA A 383 3.40 25.18 45.03
C ALA A 383 3.28 26.47 44.18
N THR A 384 3.54 27.66 44.74
CA THR A 384 3.73 28.87 43.94
C THR A 384 5.14 28.91 43.32
N THR A 385 6.19 28.57 44.07
CA THR A 385 7.60 28.57 43.61
C THR A 385 7.85 27.57 42.47
N ILE A 386 7.33 26.35 42.57
CA ILE A 386 7.44 25.30 41.54
C ILE A 386 6.34 25.38 40.48
N ASP A 387 5.42 26.32 40.64
CA ASP A 387 4.27 26.51 39.76
C ASP A 387 3.34 25.27 39.67
N ASP A 388 3.03 24.59 40.78
CA ASP A 388 2.00 23.54 40.85
C ASP A 388 0.62 24.12 41.23
N PRO A 389 -0.34 24.19 40.30
CA PRO A 389 -1.64 24.77 40.59
C PRO A 389 -2.57 23.90 41.43
N ARG A 390 -2.42 22.57 41.44
CA ARG A 390 -3.39 21.67 42.11
C ARG A 390 -3.25 21.82 43.61
N THR A 391 -2.03 21.58 44.05
CA THR A 391 -1.66 21.69 45.44
C THR A 391 -1.73 23.15 45.91
N LEU A 392 -1.46 24.14 45.05
CA LEU A 392 -1.69 25.55 45.37
C LEU A 392 -3.18 25.86 45.64
N ALA A 393 -4.11 25.41 44.79
CA ALA A 393 -5.54 25.67 44.98
C ALA A 393 -6.13 24.98 46.21
N GLU A 394 -5.63 23.79 46.55
CA GLU A 394 -6.08 23.02 47.70
C GLU A 394 -5.43 23.51 48.99
N GLY A 395 -4.14 23.85 48.95
CA GLY A 395 -3.44 24.57 50.01
C GLY A 395 -4.06 25.93 50.32
N LEU A 396 -4.46 26.72 49.31
CA LEU A 396 -5.18 27.99 49.51
C LEU A 396 -6.54 27.77 50.16
N ARG A 397 -7.27 26.71 49.79
CA ARG A 397 -8.57 26.39 50.39
C ARG A 397 -8.43 25.90 51.84
N GLN A 398 -7.40 25.11 52.13
CA GLN A 398 -7.10 24.68 53.49
C GLN A 398 -6.61 25.87 54.34
N LEU A 399 -5.75 26.73 53.79
CA LEU A 399 -5.31 27.98 54.40
C LEU A 399 -6.50 28.90 54.74
N ALA A 400 -7.47 29.05 53.83
CA ALA A 400 -8.69 29.83 54.09
C ALA A 400 -9.55 29.26 55.23
N ARG A 401 -9.52 27.94 55.47
CA ARG A 401 -10.23 27.28 56.58
C ARG A 401 -9.53 27.44 57.94
N VAL A 402 -8.20 27.44 57.95
CA VAL A 402 -7.40 27.65 59.18
C VAL A 402 -7.11 29.13 59.48
N THR A 403 -7.52 30.05 58.61
CA THR A 403 -7.39 31.51 58.78
C THR A 403 -8.65 32.11 59.41
N GLY A 404 -8.51 32.93 60.47
CA GLY A 404 -9.63 33.42 61.28
C GLY A 404 -10.30 34.75 60.88
N ASP A 405 -9.91 35.39 59.76
CA ASP A 405 -10.43 36.70 59.31
C ASP A 405 -11.32 36.52 58.07
N PRO A 406 -12.60 36.95 58.07
CA PRO A 406 -13.54 36.68 56.98
C PRO A 406 -13.22 37.41 55.68
N THR A 407 -12.68 38.64 55.74
CA THR A 407 -12.33 39.40 54.51
C THR A 407 -11.08 38.78 53.89
N ARG A 408 -10.07 38.45 54.70
CA ARG A 408 -8.87 37.74 54.21
C ARG A 408 -9.20 36.32 53.74
N ALA A 409 -10.14 35.62 54.38
CA ALA A 409 -10.62 34.33 53.91
C ALA A 409 -11.31 34.46 52.55
N ALA A 410 -12.14 35.49 52.33
CA ALA A 410 -12.72 35.78 51.03
C ALA A 410 -11.64 36.07 49.96
N GLU A 411 -10.61 36.87 50.28
CA GLU A 411 -9.47 37.12 49.38
C GLU A 411 -8.66 35.86 49.05
N VAL A 412 -8.39 35.00 50.04
CA VAL A 412 -7.69 33.71 49.84
C VAL A 412 -8.54 32.73 49.03
N LEU A 413 -9.87 32.71 49.23
CA LEU A 413 -10.80 31.93 48.42
C LEU A 413 -10.89 32.44 46.98
N VAL A 414 -10.89 33.76 46.74
CA VAL A 414 -10.80 34.34 45.39
C VAL A 414 -9.49 33.93 44.72
N ARG A 415 -8.35 33.97 45.43
CA ARG A 415 -7.06 33.48 44.91
C ARG A 415 -7.11 31.98 44.58
N GLY A 416 -7.69 31.16 45.47
CA GLY A 416 -7.89 29.73 45.25
C GLY A 416 -8.75 29.45 44.02
N ALA A 417 -9.86 30.17 43.88
CA ALA A 417 -10.75 30.08 42.74
C ALA A 417 -10.08 30.50 41.43
N VAL A 418 -9.26 31.56 41.42
CA VAL A 418 -8.47 31.95 40.24
C VAL A 418 -7.56 30.80 39.81
N VAL A 419 -6.79 30.19 40.72
CA VAL A 419 -5.93 29.04 40.41
C VAL A 419 -6.74 27.84 39.92
N ARG A 420 -7.88 27.54 40.55
CA ARG A 420 -8.82 26.48 40.13
C ARG A 420 -9.33 26.69 38.70
N VAL A 421 -9.55 27.92 38.27
CA VAL A 421 -9.98 28.22 36.89
C VAL A 421 -8.80 28.19 35.94
N SER A 422 -7.84 29.10 36.12
CA SER A 422 -6.83 29.41 35.10
C SER A 422 -5.80 28.30 34.91
N ARG A 423 -5.67 27.39 35.87
CA ARG A 423 -4.64 26.36 35.86
C ARG A 423 -5.15 24.93 36.09
N LEU A 424 -6.38 24.74 36.57
CA LEU A 424 -6.96 23.41 36.86
C LEU A 424 -8.22 23.05 36.09
N ASP A 425 -8.87 24.01 35.43
CA ASP A 425 -10.21 23.85 34.85
C ASP A 425 -11.29 23.34 35.85
N ASN A 426 -11.04 23.50 37.15
CA ASN A 426 -11.95 23.11 38.22
C ASN A 426 -12.98 24.22 38.49
N VAL A 427 -13.82 24.47 37.48
CA VAL A 427 -14.83 25.53 37.50
C VAL A 427 -15.84 25.34 38.66
N LEU A 428 -16.21 24.10 38.98
CA LEU A 428 -17.15 23.82 40.10
C LEU A 428 -16.56 24.18 41.46
N GLY A 429 -15.30 23.83 41.73
CA GLY A 429 -14.62 24.20 42.97
C GLY A 429 -14.43 25.71 43.06
N ALA A 430 -14.05 26.36 41.95
CA ALA A 430 -13.92 27.81 41.89
C ALA A 430 -15.24 28.53 42.13
N VAL A 431 -16.35 28.09 41.54
CA VAL A 431 -17.70 28.63 41.79
C VAL A 431 -18.04 28.56 43.29
N ALA A 432 -17.81 27.41 43.94
CA ALA A 432 -18.09 27.25 45.36
C ALA A 432 -17.22 28.17 46.24
N ASP A 433 -15.93 28.30 45.93
CA ASP A 433 -15.00 29.17 46.65
C ASP A 433 -15.37 30.67 46.46
N LEU A 434 -15.90 31.06 45.28
CA LEU A 434 -16.37 32.42 44.97
C LEU A 434 -17.74 32.77 45.56
N GLU A 435 -18.68 31.82 45.59
CA GLU A 435 -19.95 31.98 46.32
C GLU A 435 -19.67 32.19 47.82
N GLN A 436 -18.81 31.36 48.41
CA GLN A 436 -18.38 31.51 49.80
C GLN A 436 -17.68 32.86 50.03
N ALA A 437 -16.87 33.35 49.08
CA ALA A 437 -16.26 34.68 49.16
C ALA A 437 -17.30 35.82 49.15
N LEU A 438 -18.38 35.72 48.35
CA LEU A 438 -19.47 36.73 48.34
C LEU A 438 -20.41 36.63 49.55
N GLU A 439 -20.53 35.46 50.17
CA GLU A 439 -21.26 35.31 51.44
C GLU A 439 -20.52 35.99 52.60
N LEU A 440 -19.19 35.90 52.61
CA LEU A 440 -18.29 36.56 53.56
C LEU A 440 -18.17 38.08 53.29
N ASP A 441 -18.06 38.49 52.02
CA ASP A 441 -17.98 39.89 51.60
C ASP A 441 -18.82 40.18 50.33
N PRO A 442 -20.06 40.69 50.47
CA PRO A 442 -20.94 41.01 49.33
C PRO A 442 -20.46 42.16 48.44
N ASP A 443 -19.53 43.00 48.90
CA ASP A 443 -18.97 44.11 48.11
C ASP A 443 -17.71 43.69 47.32
N ASN A 444 -17.25 42.44 47.48
CA ASN A 444 -16.05 41.91 46.81
C ASN A 444 -16.21 41.85 45.28
N GLU A 445 -15.56 42.78 44.59
CA GLU A 445 -15.66 42.90 43.15
C GLU A 445 -15.03 41.72 42.39
N ALA A 446 -13.84 41.28 42.82
CA ALA A 446 -13.14 40.16 42.19
C ALA A 446 -13.95 38.86 42.30
N ALA A 447 -14.60 38.61 43.44
CA ALA A 447 -15.47 37.47 43.63
C ALA A 447 -16.68 37.50 42.68
N ALA A 448 -17.39 38.63 42.61
CA ALA A 448 -18.56 38.79 41.75
C ALA A 448 -18.24 38.72 40.24
N GLN A 449 -17.15 39.36 39.80
CA GLN A 449 -16.73 39.30 38.39
C GLN A 449 -16.31 37.89 37.98
N SER A 450 -15.56 37.19 38.84
CA SER A 450 -15.13 35.82 38.57
C SER A 450 -16.33 34.86 38.57
N LEU A 451 -17.23 34.96 39.56
CA LEU A 451 -18.43 34.13 39.63
C LEU A 451 -19.34 34.33 38.42
N ALA A 452 -19.47 35.58 37.95
CA ALA A 452 -20.22 35.91 36.74
C ALA A 452 -19.67 35.22 35.49
N ARG A 453 -18.34 35.16 35.33
CA ARG A 453 -17.70 34.42 34.24
C ARG A 453 -18.02 32.92 34.34
N LEU A 454 -17.72 32.30 35.47
CA LEU A 454 -17.80 30.84 35.61
C LEU A 454 -19.23 30.29 35.53
N LEU A 455 -20.21 30.94 36.16
CA LEU A 455 -21.61 30.50 36.08
C LEU A 455 -22.22 30.76 34.68
N HIS A 456 -21.73 31.78 33.97
CA HIS A 456 -22.10 32.01 32.57
C HIS A 456 -21.59 30.89 31.66
N ASP A 457 -20.31 30.52 31.78
CA ASP A 457 -19.68 29.44 31.00
C ASP A 457 -20.38 28.10 31.25
N ARG A 458 -20.78 27.83 32.50
CA ARG A 458 -21.54 26.64 32.91
C ARG A 458 -23.04 26.68 32.57
N LYS A 459 -23.56 27.79 32.03
CA LYS A 459 -24.99 28.03 31.76
C LYS A 459 -25.89 27.96 33.03
N GLU A 460 -25.31 28.09 34.23
CA GLU A 460 -26.03 28.07 35.52
C GLU A 460 -26.69 29.43 35.83
N MET A 461 -27.51 29.92 34.90
CA MET A 461 -27.92 31.32 34.86
C MET A 461 -28.84 31.75 36.01
N GLN A 462 -29.75 30.87 36.45
CA GLN A 462 -30.65 31.17 37.58
C GLN A 462 -29.85 31.44 38.86
N ARG A 463 -28.83 30.61 39.11
CA ARG A 463 -27.92 30.71 40.26
C ARG A 463 -27.10 31.99 40.19
N LEU A 464 -26.57 32.35 39.00
CA LEU A 464 -25.83 33.60 38.84
C LEU A 464 -26.69 34.83 39.14
N ILE A 465 -27.89 34.89 38.56
CA ILE A 465 -28.83 35.99 38.80
C ILE A 465 -29.20 36.07 40.28
N GLU A 466 -29.42 34.93 40.94
CA GLU A 466 -29.72 34.88 42.36
C GLU A 466 -28.56 35.44 43.20
N GLN A 467 -27.32 34.97 43.00
CA GLN A 467 -26.17 35.43 43.78
C GLN A 467 -25.84 36.90 43.51
N LEU A 468 -25.88 37.37 42.26
CA LEU A 468 -25.67 38.79 41.95
C LEU A 468 -26.82 39.67 42.48
N SER A 469 -28.07 39.21 42.46
CA SER A 469 -29.21 39.95 43.05
C SER A 469 -29.10 40.03 44.58
N ARG A 470 -28.66 38.95 45.23
CA ARG A 470 -28.39 38.90 46.68
C ARG A 470 -27.24 39.84 47.05
N ALA A 471 -26.14 39.83 46.30
CA ALA A 471 -25.03 40.77 46.46
C ALA A 471 -25.49 42.22 46.23
N ALA A 472 -26.21 42.51 45.14
CA ALA A 472 -26.73 43.85 44.83
C ALA A 472 -27.64 44.42 45.93
N SER A 473 -28.36 43.54 46.63
CA SER A 473 -29.28 43.90 47.71
C SER A 473 -28.62 43.99 49.09
N ARG A 474 -27.48 43.30 49.30
CA ARG A 474 -26.69 43.32 50.55
C ARG A 474 -25.49 44.28 50.51
N SER A 475 -25.10 44.74 49.33
CA SER A 475 -24.03 45.71 49.09
C SER A 475 -24.27 47.00 49.86
N LYS A 476 -23.22 47.55 50.47
CA LYS A 476 -23.29 48.80 51.23
C LYS A 476 -23.00 50.03 50.36
N ARG A 477 -22.72 49.86 49.06
CA ARG A 477 -22.30 50.92 48.13
C ARG A 477 -23.30 51.08 46.98
N ALA A 478 -23.88 52.27 46.83
CA ALA A 478 -24.92 52.54 45.83
C ALA A 478 -24.44 52.30 44.38
N GLU A 479 -23.25 52.77 44.03
CA GLU A 479 -22.64 52.56 42.70
C GLU A 479 -22.45 51.07 42.39
N ARG A 480 -21.97 50.30 43.39
CA ARG A 480 -21.77 48.85 43.25
C ARG A 480 -23.09 48.12 43.05
N SER A 481 -24.13 48.50 43.79
CA SER A 481 -25.50 48.00 43.59
C SER A 481 -25.99 48.28 42.16
N THR A 482 -25.83 49.50 41.64
CA THR A 482 -26.19 49.85 40.25
C THR A 482 -25.48 48.99 39.21
N VAL A 483 -24.16 48.76 39.36
CA VAL A 483 -23.40 47.88 38.46
C VAL A 483 -23.93 46.44 38.51
N LEU A 484 -24.19 45.90 39.71
CA LEU A 484 -24.74 44.55 39.87
C LEU A 484 -26.17 44.42 39.29
N TRP A 485 -27.02 45.45 39.44
CA TRP A 485 -28.34 45.47 38.81
C TRP A 485 -28.27 45.54 37.29
N LEU A 486 -27.37 46.36 36.73
CA LEU A 486 -27.13 46.41 35.28
C LEU A 486 -26.66 45.05 34.75
N GLN A 487 -25.70 44.40 35.40
CA GLN A 487 -25.25 43.03 35.05
C GLN A 487 -26.42 42.04 35.14
N THR A 488 -27.20 42.06 36.23
CA THR A 488 -28.37 41.19 36.41
C THR A 488 -29.41 41.38 35.29
N SER A 489 -29.61 42.61 34.82
CA SER A 489 -30.50 42.90 33.69
C SER A 489 -30.05 42.22 32.39
N ASP A 490 -28.76 42.21 32.08
CA ASP A 490 -28.24 41.56 30.86
C ASP A 490 -28.50 40.06 30.91
N LEU A 491 -28.30 39.45 32.06
CA LEU A 491 -28.48 38.01 32.27
C LEU A 491 -29.94 37.58 32.07
N TYR A 492 -30.90 38.38 32.56
CA TYR A 492 -32.33 38.17 32.26
C TYR A 492 -32.64 38.35 30.77
N ALA A 493 -32.05 39.37 30.13
CA ALA A 493 -32.27 39.69 28.74
C ALA A 493 -31.71 38.65 27.77
N GLU A 494 -30.42 38.33 27.86
CA GLU A 494 -29.69 37.54 26.87
C GLU A 494 -29.91 36.04 26.99
N ARG A 495 -30.08 35.52 28.22
CA ARG A 495 -29.95 34.08 28.49
C ARG A 495 -31.17 33.41 29.11
N GLN A 496 -32.15 34.16 29.62
CA GLN A 496 -33.45 33.60 30.06
C GLN A 496 -34.62 33.96 29.14
N GLY A 497 -34.43 34.86 28.17
CA GLY A 497 -35.52 35.39 27.34
C GLY A 497 -36.58 36.19 28.12
N ASN A 498 -36.37 36.46 29.42
CA ASN A 498 -37.30 37.17 30.27
C ASN A 498 -37.06 38.68 30.17
N VAL A 499 -37.45 39.22 29.02
CA VAL A 499 -37.15 40.60 28.62
C VAL A 499 -37.92 41.60 29.48
N SER A 500 -39.10 41.23 29.95
CA SER A 500 -39.89 42.00 30.90
C SER A 500 -39.19 42.15 32.26
N ALA A 501 -38.52 41.11 32.77
CA ALA A 501 -37.71 41.21 33.99
C ALA A 501 -36.47 42.11 33.81
N ALA A 502 -35.77 42.00 32.68
CA ALA A 502 -34.66 42.89 32.33
C ALA A 502 -35.13 44.36 32.28
N ILE A 503 -36.19 44.65 31.52
CA ILE A 503 -36.79 45.99 31.42
C ILE A 503 -37.24 46.51 32.79
N ALA A 504 -37.78 45.65 33.67
CA ALA A 504 -38.14 46.05 35.04
C ALA A 504 -36.93 46.45 35.89
N ILE A 505 -35.79 45.75 35.74
CA ILE A 505 -34.53 46.10 36.41
C ILE A 505 -33.94 47.40 35.84
N LEU A 506 -33.92 47.58 34.52
CA LEU A 506 -33.47 48.84 33.91
C LEU A 506 -34.35 50.02 34.34
N ARG A 507 -35.68 49.83 34.44
CA ARG A 507 -36.59 50.85 34.99
C ARG A 507 -36.34 51.12 36.47
N ARG A 508 -35.94 50.11 37.26
CA ARG A 508 -35.51 50.31 38.66
C ARG A 508 -34.23 51.13 38.76
N VAL A 509 -33.24 50.88 37.90
CA VAL A 509 -32.01 51.67 37.79
C VAL A 509 -32.32 53.11 37.34
N LEU A 510 -33.12 53.28 36.28
CA LEU A 510 -33.51 54.60 35.76
C LEU A 510 -34.42 55.39 36.71
N LYS A 511 -35.15 54.73 37.61
CA LYS A 511 -35.89 55.39 38.69
C LYS A 511 -34.96 55.98 39.76
N ALA A 512 -33.78 55.37 39.96
CA ALA A 512 -32.75 55.91 40.85
C ALA A 512 -31.85 56.95 40.14
N ASN A 513 -31.55 56.75 38.85
CA ASN A 513 -30.78 57.68 38.01
C ASN A 513 -31.37 57.82 36.59
N PRO A 514 -32.22 58.84 36.32
CA PRO A 514 -32.93 58.99 35.04
C PRO A 514 -32.06 59.20 33.79
N THR A 515 -30.79 59.59 33.98
CA THR A 515 -29.82 59.87 32.90
C THR A 515 -28.74 58.79 32.77
N GLU A 516 -28.93 57.62 33.39
CA GLU A 516 -28.00 56.49 33.29
C GLU A 516 -27.92 55.94 31.86
N ARG A 517 -26.92 56.42 31.10
CA ARG A 517 -26.73 56.10 29.67
C ARG A 517 -26.65 54.60 29.41
N ARG A 518 -26.00 53.84 30.31
CA ARG A 518 -25.87 52.38 30.18
C ARG A 518 -27.23 51.69 30.24
N ALA A 519 -28.12 52.19 31.10
CA ALA A 519 -29.48 51.67 31.20
C ALA A 519 -30.34 52.06 29.99
N LEU A 520 -30.20 53.29 29.45
CA LEU A 520 -30.91 53.73 28.25
C LEU A 520 -30.50 52.94 26.99
N LEU A 521 -29.19 52.70 26.76
CA LEU A 521 -28.68 51.91 25.63
C LEU A 521 -29.21 50.47 25.63
N ARG A 522 -29.24 49.86 26.82
CA ARG A 522 -29.80 48.52 27.01
C ARG A 522 -31.32 48.51 26.82
N LEU A 523 -32.02 49.52 27.35
CA LEU A 523 -33.46 49.64 27.21
C LEU A 523 -33.88 49.81 25.74
N ALA A 524 -33.18 50.64 24.96
CA ALA A 524 -33.37 50.77 23.53
C ALA A 524 -33.21 49.42 22.82
N SER A 525 -32.06 48.77 23.00
CA SER A 525 -31.72 47.51 22.32
C SER A 525 -32.67 46.35 22.69
N LEU A 526 -33.19 46.32 23.92
CA LEU A 526 -34.22 45.35 24.32
C LEU A 526 -35.59 45.66 23.72
N HIS A 527 -35.99 46.92 23.63
CA HIS A 527 -37.23 47.29 22.95
C HIS A 527 -37.18 47.01 21.45
N GLU A 528 -36.04 47.21 20.78
CA GLU A 528 -35.85 46.79 19.38
C GLU A 528 -36.04 45.28 19.21
N ARG A 529 -35.45 44.46 20.10
CA ARG A 529 -35.57 43.00 20.04
C ARG A 529 -37.02 42.52 20.22
N GLU A 530 -37.77 43.16 21.11
CA GLU A 530 -39.20 42.88 21.32
C GLU A 530 -40.11 43.51 20.24
N GLN A 531 -39.55 44.10 19.19
CA GLN A 531 -40.26 44.82 18.13
C GLN A 531 -41.13 45.99 18.66
N GLN A 532 -40.75 46.54 19.82
CA GLN A 532 -41.37 47.69 20.47
C GLN A 532 -40.70 48.96 19.96
N TRP A 533 -40.90 49.27 18.68
CA TRP A 533 -40.20 50.33 17.96
C TRP A 533 -40.37 51.72 18.58
N ALA A 534 -41.57 52.09 19.05
CA ALA A 534 -41.79 53.40 19.67
C ALA A 534 -41.05 53.57 21.02
N PRO A 535 -41.10 52.63 21.98
CA PRO A 535 -40.23 52.65 23.16
C PRO A 535 -38.72 52.58 22.86
N ALA A 536 -38.31 51.91 21.79
CA ALA A 536 -36.91 51.91 21.34
C ALA A 536 -36.49 53.31 20.85
N VAL A 537 -37.32 53.94 20.03
CA VAL A 537 -37.10 55.30 19.52
C VAL A 537 -37.05 56.33 20.67
N ASP A 538 -37.94 56.28 21.69
CA ASP A 538 -37.84 57.15 22.88
C ASP A 538 -36.47 57.03 23.57
N ALA A 539 -36.00 55.79 23.77
CA ALA A 539 -34.71 55.55 24.41
C ALA A 539 -33.53 56.04 23.53
N LEU A 540 -33.59 55.85 22.21
CA LEU A 540 -32.60 56.36 21.25
C LEU A 540 -32.59 57.89 21.12
N GLU A 541 -33.77 58.53 21.11
CA GLU A 541 -33.90 59.99 21.07
C GLU A 541 -33.38 60.63 22.36
N ARG A 542 -33.65 60.02 23.52
CA ARG A 542 -33.08 60.44 24.82
C ARG A 542 -31.57 60.24 24.90
N LEU A 543 -31.02 59.22 24.24
CA LEU A 543 -29.58 59.07 24.09
C LEU A 543 -29.00 60.16 23.19
N LEU A 544 -29.59 60.37 22.01
CA LEU A 544 -29.17 61.40 21.04
C LEU A 544 -29.21 62.81 21.65
N ALA A 545 -30.21 63.11 22.47
CA ALA A 545 -30.31 64.38 23.22
C ALA A 545 -29.17 64.59 24.25
N THR A 546 -28.44 63.53 24.62
CA THR A 546 -27.26 63.60 25.49
C THR A 546 -25.95 63.26 24.74
N ALA A 547 -25.99 63.01 23.43
CA ALA A 547 -24.83 62.64 22.63
C ALA A 547 -24.06 63.90 22.20
N SER A 548 -22.84 64.07 22.72
CA SER A 548 -21.96 65.20 22.38
C SER A 548 -21.03 64.91 21.20
N ASP A 549 -20.79 63.64 20.88
CA ASP A 549 -19.85 63.19 19.87
C ASP A 549 -20.50 63.06 18.48
N LYS A 550 -19.74 63.36 17.42
CA LYS A 550 -20.25 63.33 16.04
C LYS A 550 -20.46 61.92 15.51
N ASP A 551 -19.61 60.97 15.89
CA ASP A 551 -19.68 59.59 15.41
C ASP A 551 -20.81 58.85 16.13
N GLU A 552 -20.99 59.11 17.44
CA GLU A 552 -22.17 58.67 18.19
C GLU A 552 -23.46 59.27 17.61
N GLN A 553 -23.48 60.56 17.27
CA GLN A 553 -24.63 61.19 16.61
C GLN A 553 -24.91 60.57 15.23
N LEU A 554 -23.88 60.29 14.43
CA LEU A 554 -24.03 59.63 13.12
C LEU A 554 -24.64 58.23 13.28
N ALA A 555 -24.07 57.40 14.17
CA ALA A 555 -24.54 56.03 14.42
C ALA A 555 -25.99 56.00 14.95
N LEU A 556 -26.33 56.87 15.90
CA LEU A 556 -27.71 56.97 16.41
C LEU A 556 -28.69 57.44 15.33
N ARG A 557 -28.27 58.35 14.43
CA ARG A 557 -29.11 58.84 13.32
C ARG A 557 -29.34 57.77 12.26
N LEU A 558 -28.33 57.00 11.90
CA LEU A 558 -28.46 55.88 10.95
C LEU A 558 -29.41 54.80 11.51
N ARG A 559 -29.28 54.46 12.80
CA ARG A 559 -30.14 53.50 13.50
C ARG A 559 -31.58 54.00 13.64
N LEU A 560 -31.79 55.28 13.97
CA LEU A 560 -33.12 55.91 13.97
C LEU A 560 -33.74 55.92 12.57
N ALA A 561 -32.96 56.21 11.52
CA ALA A 561 -33.44 56.17 10.15
C ALA A 561 -33.96 54.77 9.76
N THR A 562 -33.22 53.70 10.07
CA THR A 562 -33.65 52.31 9.83
C THR A 562 -35.02 52.04 10.45
N HIS A 563 -35.21 52.38 11.73
CA HIS A 563 -36.47 52.13 12.43
C HIS A 563 -37.61 52.98 11.87
N TYR A 564 -37.32 54.22 11.47
CA TYR A 564 -38.31 55.12 10.90
C TYR A 564 -38.78 54.69 9.49
N SER A 565 -37.92 54.14 8.62
CA SER A 565 -38.32 53.63 7.30
C SER A 565 -38.90 52.20 7.39
N GLU A 566 -38.11 51.24 7.86
CA GLU A 566 -38.45 49.81 7.77
C GLU A 566 -39.56 49.35 8.72
N ARG A 567 -39.73 50.02 9.87
CA ARG A 567 -40.56 49.51 10.99
C ARG A 567 -41.72 50.42 11.36
N LEU A 568 -41.60 51.72 11.11
CA LEU A 568 -42.64 52.71 11.39
C LEU A 568 -43.28 53.27 10.11
N SER A 569 -42.75 52.94 8.92
CA SER A 569 -43.25 53.41 7.61
C SER A 569 -43.42 54.94 7.54
N THR A 570 -42.44 55.64 8.10
CA THR A 570 -42.37 57.12 8.18
C THR A 570 -41.12 57.60 7.45
N ASP A 571 -41.10 57.39 6.13
CA ASP A 571 -39.94 57.68 5.29
C ASP A 571 -39.52 59.15 5.32
N GLU A 572 -40.44 60.08 5.58
CA GLU A 572 -40.14 61.50 5.82
C GLU A 572 -39.12 61.69 6.96
N LYS A 573 -39.32 60.99 8.09
CA LYS A 573 -38.41 61.02 9.23
C LYS A 573 -37.12 60.28 8.94
N ALA A 574 -37.20 59.15 8.25
CA ALA A 574 -36.01 58.40 7.85
C ALA A 574 -35.10 59.25 6.95
N VAL A 575 -35.69 59.91 5.94
CA VAL A 575 -35.01 60.85 5.04
C VAL A 575 -34.44 62.04 5.83
N GLU A 576 -35.16 62.60 6.80
CA GLU A 576 -34.59 63.65 7.68
C GLU A 576 -33.34 63.16 8.42
N HIS A 577 -33.39 61.98 9.04
CA HIS A 577 -32.25 61.40 9.75
C HIS A 577 -31.08 61.05 8.80
N LEU A 578 -31.35 60.51 7.61
CA LEU A 578 -30.35 60.21 6.58
C LEU A 578 -29.71 61.48 6.00
N GLN A 579 -30.49 62.54 5.76
CA GLN A 579 -29.96 63.83 5.33
C GLN A 579 -29.12 64.49 6.43
N GLN A 580 -29.51 64.35 7.71
CA GLN A 580 -28.71 64.85 8.83
C GLN A 580 -27.45 64.00 9.06
N ALA A 581 -27.47 62.70 8.78
CA ALA A 581 -26.28 61.85 8.69
C ALA A 581 -25.34 62.31 7.56
N LEU A 582 -25.87 62.56 6.35
CA LEU A 582 -25.11 63.07 5.20
C LEU A 582 -24.56 64.51 5.37
N ARG A 583 -25.00 65.25 6.40
CA ARG A 583 -24.41 66.53 6.82
C ARG A 583 -23.24 66.35 7.79
N ILE A 584 -23.16 65.21 8.49
CA ILE A 584 -22.03 64.83 9.34
C ILE A 584 -20.93 64.20 8.47
N ASP A 585 -21.31 63.22 7.64
CA ASP A 585 -20.45 62.56 6.66
C ASP A 585 -21.12 62.50 5.28
N ALA A 586 -20.63 63.31 4.34
CA ALA A 586 -21.17 63.39 2.98
C ALA A 586 -20.88 62.17 2.10
N GLY A 587 -19.96 61.29 2.53
CA GLY A 587 -19.53 60.07 1.86
C GLY A 587 -20.12 58.79 2.44
N SER A 588 -20.95 58.87 3.49
CA SER A 588 -21.53 57.71 4.19
C SER A 588 -22.27 56.77 3.24
N LEU A 589 -21.66 55.62 2.92
CA LEU A 589 -22.19 54.64 1.96
C LEU A 589 -23.56 54.10 2.40
N GLU A 590 -23.70 53.74 3.68
CA GLU A 590 -24.98 53.29 4.26
C GLU A 590 -26.09 54.35 4.08
N ALA A 591 -25.77 55.63 4.29
CA ALA A 591 -26.72 56.71 4.11
C ALA A 591 -27.07 56.94 2.63
N LEU A 592 -26.08 56.90 1.73
CA LEU A 592 -26.27 57.03 0.28
C LEU A 592 -27.11 55.87 -0.27
N ARG A 593 -26.76 54.61 0.06
CA ARG A 593 -27.48 53.41 -0.35
C ARG A 593 -28.94 53.43 0.11
N ARG A 594 -29.21 53.65 1.40
CA ARG A 594 -30.59 53.70 1.91
C ARG A 594 -31.39 54.86 1.32
N LEU A 595 -30.80 56.05 1.22
CA LEU A 595 -31.49 57.19 0.61
C LEU A 595 -31.75 56.93 -0.87
N CYS A 596 -30.85 56.26 -1.59
CA CYS A 596 -31.04 55.86 -2.98
C CYS A 596 -32.23 54.90 -3.13
N LEU A 597 -32.29 53.84 -2.31
CA LEU A 597 -33.38 52.85 -2.34
C LEU A 597 -34.74 53.48 -2.00
N ILE A 598 -34.82 54.34 -0.98
CA ILE A 598 -36.06 55.08 -0.66
C ILE A 598 -36.49 55.97 -1.85
N ASN A 599 -35.54 56.58 -2.55
CA ASN A 599 -35.85 57.39 -3.74
C ASN A 599 -36.15 56.54 -4.98
N LEU A 600 -35.71 55.28 -5.07
CA LEU A 600 -35.97 54.42 -6.24
C LEU A 600 -37.48 54.16 -6.44
N ASP A 601 -38.26 54.13 -5.37
CA ASP A 601 -39.72 54.03 -5.42
C ASP A 601 -40.43 55.39 -5.37
N GLY A 602 -39.77 56.44 -4.85
CA GLY A 602 -40.29 57.81 -4.76
C GLY A 602 -39.99 58.70 -5.98
N ASP A 603 -38.73 59.12 -6.13
CA ASP A 603 -38.22 59.90 -7.27
C ASP A 603 -36.98 59.20 -7.88
N PRO A 604 -37.18 58.38 -8.92
CA PRO A 604 -36.08 57.71 -9.63
C PRO A 604 -35.00 58.66 -10.17
N THR A 605 -35.34 59.93 -10.45
CA THR A 605 -34.37 60.94 -10.90
C THR A 605 -33.42 61.30 -9.75
N GLN A 606 -33.95 61.45 -8.55
CA GLN A 606 -33.15 61.66 -7.35
C GLN A 606 -32.36 60.40 -6.98
N ALA A 607 -32.93 59.20 -7.18
CA ALA A 607 -32.22 57.93 -7.01
C ALA A 607 -30.96 57.86 -7.89
N VAL A 608 -31.05 58.15 -9.20
CA VAL A 608 -29.88 58.20 -10.11
C VAL A 608 -28.82 59.19 -9.62
N GLN A 609 -29.21 60.37 -9.13
CA GLN A 609 -28.25 61.36 -8.61
C GLN A 609 -27.52 60.88 -7.36
N ILE A 610 -28.22 60.17 -6.47
CA ILE A 610 -27.64 59.57 -5.25
C ILE A 610 -26.76 58.38 -5.63
N ALA A 611 -27.21 57.49 -6.53
CA ALA A 611 -26.43 56.35 -7.03
C ALA A 611 -25.12 56.82 -7.69
N ARG A 612 -25.14 57.87 -8.51
CA ARG A 612 -23.92 58.48 -9.07
C ARG A 612 -23.00 59.13 -8.02
N ARG A 613 -23.48 59.43 -6.81
CA ARG A 613 -22.62 59.78 -5.65
C ARG A 613 -22.08 58.54 -4.98
N TRP A 614 -22.90 57.50 -4.83
CA TRP A 614 -22.55 56.20 -4.27
C TRP A 614 -21.43 55.52 -5.07
N VAL A 615 -21.55 55.43 -6.42
CA VAL A 615 -20.47 54.93 -7.31
C VAL A 615 -19.15 55.66 -7.08
N ARG A 616 -19.17 56.99 -6.87
CA ARG A 616 -17.95 57.81 -6.66
C ARG A 616 -17.39 57.75 -5.24
N ALA A 617 -18.21 57.36 -4.26
CA ALA A 617 -17.79 57.18 -2.87
C ALA A 617 -17.31 55.75 -2.58
N SER A 618 -17.70 54.78 -3.41
CA SER A 618 -17.40 53.36 -3.24
C SER A 618 -15.99 53.03 -3.74
N ALA A 619 -15.18 52.44 -2.86
CA ALA A 619 -13.87 51.90 -3.20
C ALA A 619 -13.95 50.45 -3.71
N GLU A 620 -14.85 49.65 -3.11
CA GLU A 620 -15.09 48.25 -3.48
C GLU A 620 -15.81 48.12 -4.82
N ILE A 621 -15.50 47.06 -5.56
CA ILE A 621 -15.95 46.85 -6.93
C ILE A 621 -17.41 46.39 -6.96
N GLU A 622 -17.77 45.52 -6.02
CA GLU A 622 -19.11 44.99 -5.80
C GLU A 622 -20.08 46.12 -5.41
N GLU A 623 -19.68 46.99 -4.47
CA GLU A 623 -20.50 48.14 -4.04
C GLU A 623 -20.66 49.17 -5.19
N ARG A 624 -19.67 49.31 -6.09
CA ARG A 624 -19.82 50.06 -7.34
C ARG A 624 -20.79 49.39 -8.32
N ALA A 625 -20.74 48.07 -8.47
CA ALA A 625 -21.63 47.31 -9.32
C ALA A 625 -23.09 47.37 -8.82
N ASP A 626 -23.32 47.24 -7.50
CA ASP A 626 -24.62 47.46 -6.85
C ASP A 626 -25.18 48.86 -7.17
N ALA A 627 -24.34 49.89 -7.06
CA ALA A 627 -24.74 51.25 -7.37
C ALA A 627 -25.06 51.47 -8.86
N LEU A 628 -24.34 50.81 -9.77
CA LEU A 628 -24.64 50.79 -11.21
C LEU A 628 -25.93 50.01 -11.52
N TYR A 629 -26.17 48.89 -10.83
CA TYR A 629 -27.41 48.12 -10.96
C TYR A 629 -28.64 48.92 -10.49
N VAL A 630 -28.51 49.73 -9.43
CA VAL A 630 -29.58 50.67 -9.04
C VAL A 630 -29.75 51.81 -10.05
N ILE A 631 -28.71 52.25 -10.77
CA ILE A 631 -28.86 53.15 -11.93
C ILE A 631 -29.65 52.47 -13.05
N TYR A 632 -29.35 51.21 -13.38
CA TYR A 632 -30.13 50.42 -14.35
C TYR A 632 -31.62 50.38 -13.98
N LEU A 633 -31.95 49.98 -12.74
CA LEU A 633 -33.35 49.91 -12.28
C LEU A 633 -34.05 51.28 -12.31
N ALA A 634 -33.35 52.36 -11.95
CA ALA A 634 -33.91 53.70 -11.95
C ALA A 634 -34.13 54.23 -13.38
N GLU A 635 -33.17 54.03 -14.29
CA GLU A 635 -33.29 54.47 -15.70
C GLU A 635 -34.30 53.61 -16.48
N GLN A 636 -34.49 52.32 -16.13
CA GLN A 636 -35.62 51.52 -16.63
C GLN A 636 -36.98 52.08 -16.16
N LYS A 637 -37.14 52.42 -14.87
CA LYS A 637 -38.36 53.10 -14.38
C LYS A 637 -38.61 54.44 -15.08
N LEU A 638 -37.58 55.09 -15.61
CA LEU A 638 -37.65 56.32 -16.40
C LEU A 638 -37.84 56.09 -17.91
N GLY A 639 -37.88 54.84 -18.38
CA GLY A 639 -38.06 54.48 -19.80
C GLY A 639 -36.86 54.83 -20.69
N ARG A 640 -35.63 54.72 -20.15
CA ARG A 640 -34.38 55.12 -20.83
C ARG A 640 -33.45 53.92 -21.05
N ASP A 641 -33.96 52.93 -21.77
CA ASP A 641 -33.36 51.59 -21.87
C ASP A 641 -31.88 51.63 -22.32
N ALA A 642 -31.50 52.52 -23.24
CA ALA A 642 -30.11 52.69 -23.66
C ALA A 642 -29.16 53.03 -22.48
N VAL A 643 -29.57 53.96 -21.60
CA VAL A 643 -28.76 54.36 -20.42
C VAL A 643 -28.79 53.27 -19.34
N ALA A 644 -29.90 52.54 -19.24
CA ALA A 644 -30.04 51.43 -18.31
C ALA A 644 -29.09 50.27 -18.70
N VAL A 645 -29.03 49.93 -19.99
CA VAL A 645 -28.15 48.86 -20.53
C VAL A 645 -26.68 49.28 -20.49
N ASP A 646 -26.36 50.57 -20.71
CA ASP A 646 -25.00 51.09 -20.48
C ASP A 646 -24.55 50.87 -19.03
N ALA A 647 -25.43 51.06 -18.04
CA ALA A 647 -25.12 50.81 -16.63
C ALA A 647 -24.93 49.31 -16.32
N LEU A 648 -25.73 48.43 -16.93
CA LEU A 648 -25.47 46.98 -16.86
C LEU A 648 -24.16 46.60 -17.55
N LYS A 649 -23.80 47.25 -18.65
CA LYS A 649 -22.53 47.01 -19.36
C LYS A 649 -21.33 47.33 -18.46
N GLU A 650 -21.34 48.51 -17.83
CA GLU A 650 -20.29 48.92 -16.88
C GLU A 650 -20.23 47.95 -15.68
N ALA A 651 -21.38 47.54 -15.14
CA ALA A 651 -21.42 46.58 -14.03
C ALA A 651 -20.88 45.19 -14.43
N VAL A 652 -21.29 44.63 -15.58
CA VAL A 652 -20.78 43.33 -16.06
C VAL A 652 -19.28 43.38 -16.36
N GLY A 653 -18.76 44.51 -16.86
CA GLY A 653 -17.32 44.72 -17.03
C GLY A 653 -16.53 44.66 -15.71
N LEU A 654 -17.18 44.94 -14.57
CA LEU A 654 -16.57 44.91 -13.24
C LEU A 654 -16.71 43.57 -12.51
N VAL A 655 -17.88 42.92 -12.58
CA VAL A 655 -18.21 41.72 -11.77
C VAL A 655 -18.59 40.48 -12.59
N GLY A 656 -18.57 40.56 -13.92
CA GLY A 656 -18.66 39.42 -14.82
C GLY A 656 -20.07 38.83 -15.00
N PRO A 657 -20.21 37.76 -15.80
CA PRO A 657 -21.49 37.17 -16.20
C PRO A 657 -22.26 36.49 -15.06
N MET A 658 -21.56 36.06 -14.00
CA MET A 658 -22.17 35.33 -12.87
C MET A 658 -22.78 36.25 -11.80
N SER A 659 -22.74 37.57 -12.00
CA SER A 659 -23.30 38.58 -11.10
C SER A 659 -24.78 38.84 -11.37
N ASP A 660 -25.47 39.51 -10.43
CA ASP A 660 -26.86 39.98 -10.64
C ASP A 660 -26.98 40.92 -11.85
N ALA A 661 -25.96 41.74 -12.11
CA ALA A 661 -25.87 42.57 -13.31
C ALA A 661 -25.68 41.71 -14.59
N GLY A 662 -24.91 40.63 -14.50
CA GLY A 662 -24.75 39.63 -15.57
C GLY A 662 -26.06 38.96 -15.93
N ALA A 663 -26.77 38.43 -14.93
CA ALA A 663 -28.08 37.81 -15.09
C ALA A 663 -29.13 38.81 -15.64
N ALA A 664 -29.13 40.06 -15.19
CA ALA A 664 -30.01 41.11 -15.72
C ALA A 664 -29.70 41.47 -17.18
N TYR A 665 -28.41 41.46 -17.58
CA TYR A 665 -28.03 41.65 -18.97
C TYR A 665 -28.49 40.46 -19.83
N GLU A 666 -28.30 39.22 -19.38
CA GLU A 666 -28.76 38.03 -20.13
C GLU A 666 -30.27 38.03 -20.32
N LEU A 667 -31.05 38.36 -19.27
CA LEU A 667 -32.51 38.49 -19.38
C LEU A 667 -32.92 39.58 -20.38
N TRP A 668 -32.20 40.69 -20.43
CA TRP A 668 -32.45 41.75 -21.42
C TRP A 668 -32.17 41.28 -22.87
N LEU A 669 -31.16 40.43 -23.08
CA LEU A 669 -30.84 39.84 -24.39
C LEU A 669 -31.88 38.81 -24.90
N GLU A 670 -32.77 38.29 -24.04
CA GLU A 670 -33.86 37.42 -24.51
C GLU A 670 -34.86 38.20 -25.38
N GLU A 671 -35.01 39.50 -25.13
CA GLU A 671 -35.95 40.39 -25.83
C GLU A 671 -35.25 41.34 -26.83
N HIS A 672 -33.91 41.47 -26.79
CA HIS A 672 -33.16 42.49 -27.52
C HIS A 672 -31.90 41.96 -28.21
N ASP A 673 -31.67 42.37 -29.47
CA ASP A 673 -30.46 42.04 -30.22
C ASP A 673 -29.29 42.96 -29.82
N GLY A 674 -28.66 42.64 -28.69
CA GLY A 674 -27.58 43.43 -28.08
C GLY A 674 -26.29 42.66 -27.81
N PHE A 675 -26.09 41.51 -28.46
CA PHE A 675 -24.98 40.59 -28.19
C PHE A 675 -23.59 41.21 -28.33
N GLU A 676 -23.41 42.22 -29.19
CA GLU A 676 -22.15 42.97 -29.30
C GLU A 676 -21.81 43.73 -28.01
N GLY A 677 -22.80 44.37 -27.37
CA GLY A 677 -22.63 45.13 -26.13
C GLY A 677 -22.24 44.23 -24.95
N TYR A 678 -22.87 43.06 -24.86
CA TYR A 678 -22.55 42.06 -23.84
C TYR A 678 -21.19 41.38 -24.10
N ALA A 679 -20.89 41.02 -25.35
CA ALA A 679 -19.57 40.50 -25.72
C ALA A 679 -18.45 41.49 -25.38
N GLN A 680 -18.70 42.80 -25.55
CA GLN A 680 -17.76 43.84 -25.14
C GLN A 680 -17.62 43.94 -23.60
N ALA A 681 -18.71 43.82 -22.84
CA ALA A 681 -18.65 43.77 -21.37
C ALA A 681 -17.86 42.54 -20.87
N LEU A 682 -18.03 41.37 -21.52
CA LEU A 682 -17.27 40.17 -21.19
C LEU A 682 -15.78 40.33 -21.51
N ARG A 683 -15.41 41.00 -22.62
CA ARG A 683 -14.01 41.36 -22.90
C ARG A 683 -13.44 42.29 -21.82
N GLU A 684 -14.17 43.35 -21.46
CA GLU A 684 -13.79 44.29 -20.40
C GLU A 684 -13.56 43.56 -19.06
N HIS A 685 -14.41 42.60 -18.70
CA HIS A 685 -14.20 41.74 -17.52
C HIS A 685 -13.02 40.76 -17.66
N ILE A 686 -12.81 40.16 -18.83
CA ILE A 686 -11.66 39.26 -19.07
C ILE A 686 -10.33 40.02 -18.95
N ASP A 687 -10.25 41.23 -19.49
CA ASP A 687 -9.08 42.09 -19.39
C ASP A 687 -8.85 42.54 -17.94
N PHE A 688 -9.92 43.00 -17.26
CA PHE A 688 -9.88 43.36 -15.84
C PHE A 688 -9.42 42.17 -14.95
N ALA A 689 -9.97 40.98 -15.18
CA ALA A 689 -9.60 39.76 -14.46
C ALA A 689 -8.13 39.38 -14.69
N GLN A 690 -7.62 39.52 -15.93
CA GLN A 690 -6.21 39.27 -16.23
C GLN A 690 -5.27 40.28 -15.54
N GLU A 691 -5.63 41.57 -15.51
CA GLU A 691 -4.84 42.61 -14.81
C GLU A 691 -4.76 42.37 -13.29
N ASN A 692 -5.81 41.76 -12.70
CA ASN A 692 -5.94 41.55 -11.26
C ASN A 692 -5.68 40.11 -10.80
N GLY A 693 -5.34 39.19 -11.72
CA GLY A 693 -5.04 37.78 -11.42
C GLY A 693 -6.26 36.94 -11.00
N LEU A 694 -7.46 37.32 -11.47
CA LEU A 694 -8.73 36.64 -11.20
C LEU A 694 -9.06 35.61 -12.28
N ASP A 695 -9.94 34.66 -11.97
CA ASP A 695 -10.41 33.66 -12.94
C ASP A 695 -11.41 34.28 -13.94
N ALA A 696 -11.08 34.20 -15.23
CA ALA A 696 -11.91 34.68 -16.33
C ALA A 696 -12.68 33.55 -17.05
N SER A 697 -12.51 32.28 -16.66
CA SER A 697 -12.94 31.10 -17.44
C SER A 697 -14.43 31.11 -17.79
N ALA A 698 -15.30 31.54 -16.87
CA ALA A 698 -16.74 31.67 -17.12
C ALA A 698 -17.04 32.74 -18.20
N SER A 699 -16.31 33.86 -18.19
CA SER A 699 -16.42 34.91 -19.21
C SER A 699 -15.85 34.47 -20.55
N GLU A 700 -14.72 33.73 -20.56
CA GLU A 700 -14.13 33.19 -21.79
C GLU A 700 -15.07 32.18 -22.47
N LEU A 701 -15.63 31.24 -21.72
CA LEU A 701 -16.60 30.27 -22.22
C LEU A 701 -17.86 30.97 -22.75
N ARG A 702 -18.42 31.91 -21.98
CA ARG A 702 -19.65 32.59 -22.39
C ARG A 702 -19.45 33.48 -23.61
N LEU A 703 -18.33 34.20 -23.68
CA LEU A 703 -17.94 34.98 -24.85
C LEU A 703 -17.72 34.07 -26.07
N ALA A 704 -17.09 32.91 -25.92
CA ALA A 704 -16.91 31.97 -27.03
C ALA A 704 -18.25 31.47 -27.61
N GLN A 705 -19.23 31.18 -26.76
CA GLN A 705 -20.58 30.80 -27.18
C GLN A 705 -21.28 31.94 -27.95
N ILE A 706 -21.19 33.19 -27.47
CA ILE A 706 -21.79 34.35 -28.13
C ILE A 706 -21.13 34.61 -29.49
N LEU A 707 -19.80 34.59 -29.53
CA LEU A 707 -19.02 34.73 -30.76
C LEU A 707 -19.38 33.67 -31.80
N GLY A 708 -19.51 32.41 -31.38
CA GLY A 708 -19.79 31.29 -32.27
C GLY A 708 -21.24 31.22 -32.76
N ARG A 709 -22.21 31.43 -31.86
CA ARG A 709 -23.64 31.19 -32.13
C ARG A 709 -24.42 32.44 -32.56
N HIS A 710 -24.02 33.63 -32.11
CA HIS A 710 -24.78 34.88 -32.32
C HIS A 710 -24.05 35.89 -33.22
N LEU A 711 -22.72 35.97 -33.15
CA LEU A 711 -21.94 36.98 -33.88
C LEU A 711 -21.21 36.47 -35.15
N ASP A 712 -21.45 35.22 -35.56
CA ASP A 712 -20.79 34.52 -36.70
C ASP A 712 -19.25 34.68 -36.74
N GLN A 713 -18.62 34.59 -35.57
CA GLN A 713 -17.17 34.68 -35.36
C GLN A 713 -16.56 33.33 -34.88
N PRO A 714 -16.75 32.22 -35.62
CA PRO A 714 -16.33 30.88 -35.19
C PRO A 714 -14.82 30.71 -35.03
N LYS A 715 -14.00 31.56 -35.67
CA LYS A 715 -12.55 31.57 -35.49
C LYS A 715 -12.12 32.08 -34.12
N GLU A 716 -12.75 33.17 -33.66
CA GLU A 716 -12.47 33.76 -32.35
C GLU A 716 -13.06 32.86 -31.26
N ALA A 717 -14.28 32.35 -31.45
CA ALA A 717 -14.90 31.35 -30.60
C ALA A 717 -14.02 30.10 -30.40
N ALA A 718 -13.52 29.50 -31.49
CA ALA A 718 -12.63 28.33 -31.41
C ALA A 718 -11.31 28.63 -30.69
N ALA A 719 -10.72 29.81 -30.91
CA ALA A 719 -9.48 30.21 -30.24
C ALA A 719 -9.67 30.42 -28.73
N LEU A 720 -10.76 31.09 -28.34
CA LEU A 720 -11.11 31.38 -26.96
C LEU A 720 -11.54 30.13 -26.18
N LEU A 721 -12.39 29.29 -26.79
CA LEU A 721 -12.80 28.02 -26.21
C LEU A 721 -11.58 27.09 -26.00
N LYS A 722 -10.67 27.01 -26.99
CA LYS A 722 -9.42 26.26 -26.85
C LYS A 722 -8.49 26.81 -25.76
N LYS A 723 -8.45 28.14 -25.56
CA LYS A 723 -7.69 28.78 -24.47
C LYS A 723 -8.25 28.37 -23.11
N SER A 724 -9.57 28.45 -22.95
CA SER A 724 -10.29 28.10 -21.71
C SER A 724 -10.19 26.61 -21.37
N MET A 725 -10.35 25.71 -22.35
CA MET A 725 -10.27 24.25 -22.16
C MET A 725 -8.86 23.72 -21.85
N GLY A 726 -7.82 24.34 -22.43
CA GLY A 726 -6.48 23.77 -22.51
C GLY A 726 -6.49 22.34 -23.08
N ASP A 727 -5.68 21.45 -22.50
CA ASP A 727 -5.71 20.01 -22.82
C ASP A 727 -6.83 19.25 -22.08
N GLY A 728 -7.48 19.86 -21.08
CA GLY A 728 -8.40 19.21 -20.14
C GLY A 728 -9.88 19.23 -20.52
N GLY A 729 -10.25 19.89 -21.61
CA GLY A 729 -11.65 20.09 -21.99
C GLY A 729 -12.46 18.80 -22.19
N ASN A 730 -13.74 18.87 -21.84
CA ASN A 730 -14.67 17.75 -21.81
C ASN A 730 -15.22 17.37 -23.20
N VAL A 731 -16.02 16.30 -23.27
CA VAL A 731 -16.58 15.78 -24.53
C VAL A 731 -17.44 16.80 -25.27
N GLU A 732 -18.30 17.54 -24.58
CA GLU A 732 -19.19 18.54 -25.20
C GLU A 732 -18.40 19.76 -25.66
N GLU A 733 -17.46 20.27 -24.85
CA GLU A 733 -16.56 21.37 -25.23
C GLU A 733 -15.72 21.01 -26.48
N ARG A 734 -15.25 19.76 -26.59
CA ARG A 734 -14.53 19.28 -27.79
C ARG A 734 -15.43 19.18 -29.01
N LYS A 735 -16.70 18.81 -28.84
CA LYS A 735 -17.71 18.80 -29.92
C LYS A 735 -18.03 20.22 -30.38
N GLU A 736 -18.22 21.17 -29.46
CA GLU A 736 -18.40 22.59 -29.81
C GLU A 736 -17.16 23.16 -30.52
N LEU A 737 -15.96 22.89 -30.00
CA LEU A 737 -14.70 23.29 -30.64
C LEU A 737 -14.58 22.68 -32.04
N ALA A 738 -14.89 21.39 -32.22
CA ALA A 738 -14.91 20.77 -33.54
C ALA A 738 -15.91 21.42 -34.50
N ALA A 739 -17.09 21.81 -34.03
CA ALA A 739 -18.10 22.51 -34.83
C ALA A 739 -17.61 23.91 -35.27
N TYR A 740 -17.04 24.71 -34.36
CA TYR A 740 -16.47 26.02 -34.70
C TYR A 740 -15.22 25.91 -35.61
N LEU A 741 -14.38 24.88 -35.40
CA LEU A 741 -13.26 24.56 -36.31
C LEU A 741 -13.77 24.18 -37.70
N ARG A 742 -14.85 23.40 -37.80
CA ARG A 742 -15.49 23.04 -39.07
C ARG A 742 -16.09 24.27 -39.78
N GLN A 743 -16.87 25.11 -39.08
CA GLN A 743 -17.44 26.34 -39.63
C GLN A 743 -16.34 27.30 -40.13
N SER A 744 -15.22 27.38 -39.41
CA SER A 744 -14.05 28.16 -39.82
C SER A 744 -13.15 27.51 -40.89
N ARG A 745 -13.56 26.36 -41.46
CA ARG A 745 -12.86 25.55 -42.47
C ARG A 745 -11.51 24.96 -42.04
N GLN A 746 -11.30 24.82 -40.73
CA GLN A 746 -10.14 24.13 -40.15
C GLN A 746 -10.43 22.62 -40.06
N HIS A 747 -10.73 22.01 -41.19
CA HIS A 747 -11.28 20.65 -41.29
C HIS A 747 -10.39 19.57 -40.63
N ASP A 748 -9.08 19.59 -40.86
CA ASP A 748 -8.16 18.62 -40.25
C ASP A 748 -8.04 18.80 -38.72
N ALA A 749 -8.22 20.03 -38.20
CA ALA A 749 -8.26 20.27 -36.75
C ALA A 749 -9.58 19.82 -36.13
N ALA A 750 -10.72 20.05 -36.80
CA ALA A 750 -12.02 19.52 -36.39
C ALA A 750 -12.01 17.98 -36.36
N LEU A 751 -11.43 17.33 -37.38
CA LEU A 751 -11.23 15.88 -37.42
C LEU A 751 -10.36 15.38 -36.26
N ALA A 752 -9.32 16.13 -35.87
CA ALA A 752 -8.47 15.76 -34.74
C ALA A 752 -9.22 15.77 -33.40
N GLU A 753 -10.04 16.79 -33.13
CA GLU A 753 -10.87 16.82 -31.90
C GLU A 753 -11.95 15.73 -31.92
N LEU A 754 -12.67 15.54 -33.03
CA LEU A 754 -13.65 14.45 -33.18
C LEU A 754 -13.02 13.07 -32.96
N THR A 755 -11.81 12.85 -33.49
CA THR A 755 -11.07 11.58 -33.34
C THR A 755 -10.70 11.31 -31.88
N ARG A 756 -10.47 12.34 -31.06
CA ARG A 756 -10.19 12.20 -29.62
C ARG A 756 -11.42 11.79 -28.81
N VAL A 757 -12.63 12.05 -29.30
CA VAL A 757 -13.89 11.69 -28.62
C VAL A 757 -14.34 10.25 -28.95
N ILE A 758 -13.87 9.67 -30.07
CA ILE A 758 -14.19 8.28 -30.48
C ILE A 758 -14.00 7.21 -29.39
N PRO A 759 -12.96 7.22 -28.53
CA PRO A 759 -12.77 6.18 -27.51
C PRO A 759 -13.90 6.14 -26.48
N ASP A 760 -14.49 7.29 -26.17
CA ASP A 760 -15.58 7.45 -25.20
C ASP A 760 -16.94 7.20 -25.88
N GLU A 761 -17.18 7.84 -27.03
CA GLU A 761 -18.45 7.87 -27.79
C GLU A 761 -18.42 6.97 -29.05
N VAL A 762 -17.79 5.80 -28.97
CA VAL A 762 -17.55 4.91 -30.14
C VAL A 762 -18.83 4.46 -30.86
N ASP A 763 -19.95 4.38 -30.14
CA ASP A 763 -21.26 3.97 -30.60
C ASP A 763 -22.18 5.16 -30.99
N ASN A 764 -21.71 6.40 -30.83
CA ASN A 764 -22.43 7.60 -31.23
C ASN A 764 -22.36 7.80 -32.76
N PRO A 765 -23.48 7.68 -33.50
CA PRO A 765 -23.44 7.72 -34.96
C PRO A 765 -23.19 9.14 -35.50
N GLU A 766 -23.50 10.21 -34.76
CA GLU A 766 -23.33 11.57 -35.29
C GLU A 766 -21.86 11.95 -35.47
N ILE A 767 -20.97 11.47 -34.58
CA ILE A 767 -19.52 11.68 -34.70
C ILE A 767 -19.00 11.02 -35.98
N TRP A 768 -19.42 9.80 -36.29
CA TRP A 768 -19.03 9.09 -37.51
C TRP A 768 -19.60 9.72 -38.77
N ARG A 769 -20.86 10.21 -38.73
CA ARG A 769 -21.45 10.99 -39.85
C ARG A 769 -20.70 12.29 -40.07
N GLU A 770 -20.34 13.02 -39.02
CA GLU A 770 -19.59 14.27 -39.13
C GLU A 770 -18.18 14.07 -39.67
N ILE A 771 -17.44 13.07 -39.17
CA ILE A 771 -16.12 12.68 -39.73
C ILE A 771 -16.23 12.34 -41.21
N SER A 772 -17.26 11.57 -41.60
CA SER A 772 -17.50 11.26 -43.01
C SER A 772 -17.81 12.52 -43.82
N ALA A 773 -18.69 13.40 -43.33
CA ALA A 773 -19.08 14.63 -44.01
C ALA A 773 -17.88 15.57 -44.23
N ILE A 774 -16.98 15.71 -43.25
CA ILE A 774 -15.76 16.52 -43.40
C ILE A 774 -14.84 15.91 -44.47
N HIS A 775 -14.63 14.59 -44.47
CA HIS A 775 -13.87 13.93 -45.53
C HIS A 775 -14.53 14.04 -46.92
N GLN A 776 -15.86 14.05 -47.02
CA GLN A 776 -16.58 14.28 -48.27
C GLN A 776 -16.39 15.72 -48.78
N LEU A 777 -16.47 16.73 -47.90
CA LEU A 777 -16.18 18.13 -48.24
C LEU A 777 -14.76 18.30 -48.78
N GLU A 778 -13.79 17.61 -48.17
CA GLU A 778 -12.39 17.57 -48.59
C GLU A 778 -12.12 16.70 -49.83
N LYS A 779 -13.16 16.10 -50.43
CA LYS A 779 -13.05 15.19 -51.59
C LYS A 779 -12.13 13.99 -51.33
N ARG A 780 -12.15 13.47 -50.10
CA ARG A 780 -11.42 12.29 -49.61
C ARG A 780 -12.39 11.09 -49.45
N PRO A 781 -12.96 10.53 -50.54
CA PRO A 781 -14.06 9.55 -50.47
C PRO A 781 -13.65 8.21 -49.84
N ARG A 782 -12.35 7.84 -49.89
CA ARG A 782 -11.89 6.59 -49.26
C ARG A 782 -11.83 6.73 -47.74
N GLU A 783 -11.38 7.88 -47.26
CA GLU A 783 -11.40 8.26 -45.85
C GLU A 783 -12.85 8.41 -45.34
N ALA A 784 -13.73 9.03 -46.14
CA ALA A 784 -15.17 9.09 -45.84
C ALA A 784 -15.81 7.70 -45.74
N ARG A 785 -15.44 6.75 -46.63
CA ARG A 785 -15.89 5.35 -46.59
C ARG A 785 -15.56 4.69 -45.25
N LEU A 786 -14.38 4.94 -44.69
CA LEU A 786 -13.97 4.29 -43.44
C LEU A 786 -14.92 4.65 -42.29
N ALA A 787 -15.32 5.92 -42.17
CA ALA A 787 -16.33 6.34 -41.18
C ALA A 787 -17.74 5.79 -41.49
N LEU A 788 -18.19 5.82 -42.76
CA LEU A 788 -19.46 5.19 -43.16
C LEU A 788 -19.50 3.69 -42.86
N SER A 789 -18.36 3.00 -42.98
CA SER A 789 -18.27 1.57 -42.73
C SER A 789 -18.45 1.22 -41.25
N VAL A 790 -18.19 2.16 -40.33
CA VAL A 790 -18.52 2.03 -38.90
C VAL A 790 -20.03 2.17 -38.70
N LEU A 791 -20.68 3.17 -39.31
CA LEU A 791 -22.15 3.30 -39.29
C LEU A 791 -22.86 2.05 -39.82
N ALA A 792 -22.32 1.43 -40.87
CA ALA A 792 -22.85 0.18 -41.41
C ALA A 792 -22.69 -1.02 -40.45
N VAL A 793 -21.63 -1.04 -39.64
CA VAL A 793 -21.47 -2.02 -38.55
C VAL A 793 -22.45 -1.75 -37.41
N LEU A 794 -22.61 -0.49 -36.99
CA LEU A 794 -23.56 -0.09 -35.93
C LEU A 794 -25.03 -0.32 -36.31
N GLY A 795 -25.33 -0.46 -37.61
CA GLY A 795 -26.69 -0.54 -38.17
C GLY A 795 -27.31 0.81 -38.50
N GLU A 796 -26.60 1.90 -38.20
CA GLU A 796 -27.04 3.30 -38.23
C GLU A 796 -26.84 3.99 -39.59
N ALA A 797 -26.31 3.28 -40.59
CA ALA A 797 -26.15 3.79 -41.95
C ALA A 797 -27.50 3.89 -42.69
N ASN A 798 -27.82 5.06 -43.23
CA ASN A 798 -29.02 5.33 -44.03
C ASN A 798 -28.89 4.85 -45.50
N ASP A 799 -29.95 5.00 -46.29
CA ASP A 799 -29.99 4.49 -47.68
C ASP A 799 -29.05 5.21 -48.65
N ASP A 800 -28.69 6.48 -48.40
CA ASP A 800 -27.69 7.21 -49.21
C ASP A 800 -26.28 6.80 -48.79
N GLU A 801 -26.01 6.67 -47.49
CA GLU A 801 -24.74 6.18 -46.93
C GLU A 801 -24.43 4.73 -47.38
N ARG A 802 -25.46 3.87 -47.43
CA ARG A 802 -25.36 2.51 -47.99
C ARG A 802 -25.09 2.53 -49.50
N ARG A 803 -25.66 3.49 -50.25
CA ARG A 803 -25.36 3.67 -51.67
C ARG A 803 -23.91 4.12 -51.89
N LEU A 804 -23.41 5.07 -51.11
CA LEU A 804 -22.00 5.50 -51.15
C LEU A 804 -21.04 4.36 -50.78
N LEU A 805 -21.38 3.51 -49.80
CA LEU A 805 -20.60 2.32 -49.47
C LEU A 805 -20.56 1.26 -50.59
N ASN A 806 -21.59 1.19 -51.42
CA ASN A 806 -21.60 0.32 -52.61
C ASN A 806 -20.82 0.93 -53.78
N GLU A 807 -20.91 2.25 -53.98
CA GLU A 807 -20.16 2.98 -55.00
C GLU A 807 -18.64 2.94 -54.73
N TRP A 808 -18.24 3.23 -53.50
CA TRP A 808 -16.84 3.23 -53.06
C TRP A 808 -16.42 1.84 -52.59
N ALA A 809 -16.61 0.82 -53.44
CA ALA A 809 -16.38 -0.59 -53.13
C ALA A 809 -15.00 -0.89 -52.50
N PRO A 810 -14.91 -1.88 -51.58
CA PRO A 810 -13.67 -2.25 -50.89
C PRO A 810 -12.63 -2.85 -51.85
N ARG A 811 -11.34 -2.75 -51.50
CA ARG A 811 -10.21 -3.25 -52.31
C ARG A 811 -9.45 -4.41 -51.65
N PRO A 812 -10.08 -5.59 -51.52
CA PRO A 812 -9.48 -6.72 -50.82
C PRO A 812 -8.20 -7.20 -51.48
N SER A 813 -7.15 -7.42 -50.67
CA SER A 813 -5.82 -7.88 -51.11
C SER A 813 -5.06 -6.90 -52.02
N SER A 814 -5.45 -5.62 -52.09
CA SER A 814 -4.76 -4.62 -52.92
C SER A 814 -3.63 -3.86 -52.22
N ALA A 815 -3.29 -4.22 -50.98
CA ALA A 815 -2.15 -3.64 -50.28
C ALA A 815 -0.83 -3.98 -50.98
N ARG A 816 0.16 -3.08 -50.90
CA ARG A 816 1.48 -3.29 -51.51
C ARG A 816 2.17 -4.54 -50.93
N PRO A 817 2.97 -5.28 -51.74
CA PRO A 817 3.83 -6.36 -51.25
C PRO A 817 4.67 -5.91 -50.04
N ARG A 818 4.89 -6.82 -49.09
CA ARG A 818 5.68 -6.61 -47.87
C ARG A 818 5.19 -5.47 -46.95
N THR A 819 3.94 -5.02 -47.10
CA THR A 819 3.29 -4.04 -46.19
C THR A 819 3.44 -4.42 -44.71
N PHE A 820 3.40 -5.72 -44.39
CA PHE A 820 3.58 -6.25 -43.03
C PHE A 820 4.85 -7.11 -42.90
N ALA A 821 5.92 -6.75 -43.61
CA ALA A 821 7.25 -7.29 -43.28
C ALA A 821 7.79 -6.69 -41.97
N SER A 822 8.73 -7.39 -41.35
CA SER A 822 9.11 -7.36 -39.92
C SER A 822 9.16 -5.99 -39.20
N SER A 823 9.57 -4.91 -39.86
CA SER A 823 9.64 -3.57 -39.25
C SER A 823 8.28 -2.86 -39.17
N ALA A 824 7.39 -3.09 -40.14
CA ALA A 824 6.08 -2.43 -40.24
C ALA A 824 5.00 -3.06 -39.34
N VAL A 825 5.18 -4.33 -38.95
CA VAL A 825 4.25 -5.03 -38.02
C VAL A 825 4.24 -4.36 -36.65
N ARG A 826 5.40 -3.86 -36.18
CA ARG A 826 5.56 -3.30 -34.83
C ARG A 826 4.78 -2.00 -34.58
N SER A 827 4.46 -1.24 -35.63
CA SER A 827 3.73 0.02 -35.51
C SER A 827 2.21 -0.10 -35.69
N ILE A 828 1.72 -1.23 -36.22
CA ILE A 828 0.28 -1.51 -36.36
C ILE A 828 -0.27 -2.47 -35.29
N ALA A 829 0.59 -3.37 -34.80
CA ALA A 829 0.25 -4.30 -33.74
C ALA A 829 0.25 -3.61 -32.38
N LEU A 830 -0.60 -4.09 -31.46
CA LEU A 830 -0.65 -3.62 -30.08
C LEU A 830 0.71 -3.87 -29.39
N PRO A 831 1.26 -2.93 -28.61
CA PRO A 831 2.58 -3.09 -27.98
C PRO A 831 2.73 -4.38 -27.17
N LYS A 832 1.66 -4.79 -26.46
CA LYS A 832 1.61 -6.05 -25.68
C LYS A 832 1.73 -7.33 -26.52
N ALA A 833 1.64 -7.27 -27.85
CA ALA A 833 1.86 -8.42 -28.73
C ALA A 833 3.34 -8.81 -28.86
N PHE A 834 4.26 -7.95 -28.40
CA PHE A 834 5.70 -8.21 -28.42
C PHE A 834 6.23 -8.32 -27.00
N HIS A 835 6.91 -9.42 -26.69
CA HIS A 835 7.64 -9.60 -25.44
C HIS A 835 9.07 -10.06 -25.76
N PRO A 836 10.12 -9.25 -25.54
CA PRO A 836 11.45 -9.47 -26.10
C PRO A 836 11.96 -10.92 -25.96
N ALA A 837 12.00 -11.44 -24.72
CA ALA A 837 12.49 -12.79 -24.45
C ALA A 837 11.55 -13.92 -24.93
N ALA A 838 10.24 -13.67 -25.05
CA ALA A 838 9.31 -14.69 -25.53
C ALA A 838 9.32 -14.79 -27.07
N ASN A 839 9.45 -13.65 -27.75
CA ASN A 839 9.60 -13.60 -29.21
C ASN A 839 10.84 -14.38 -29.66
N GLU A 840 11.98 -14.24 -28.96
CA GLU A 840 13.18 -15.03 -29.25
C GLU A 840 12.99 -16.54 -29.00
N VAL A 841 12.27 -16.91 -27.94
CA VAL A 841 11.88 -18.31 -27.71
C VAL A 841 11.03 -18.84 -28.87
N PHE A 842 10.02 -18.10 -29.33
CA PHE A 842 9.18 -18.53 -30.46
C PHE A 842 9.97 -18.63 -31.77
N GLU A 843 10.91 -17.71 -32.03
CA GLU A 843 11.79 -17.72 -33.19
C GLU A 843 12.65 -19.00 -33.22
N VAL A 844 13.36 -19.32 -32.12
CA VAL A 844 14.19 -20.53 -32.06
C VAL A 844 13.34 -21.82 -32.08
N LEU A 845 12.17 -21.82 -31.45
CA LEU A 845 11.26 -22.97 -31.48
C LEU A 845 10.71 -23.26 -32.88
N THR A 846 10.73 -22.31 -33.82
CA THR A 846 10.19 -22.46 -35.19
C THR A 846 10.78 -23.67 -35.93
N GLU A 847 12.08 -23.99 -35.74
CA GLU A 847 12.73 -25.17 -36.34
C GLU A 847 12.20 -26.51 -35.76
N GLY A 848 11.62 -26.50 -34.55
CA GLY A 848 11.15 -27.70 -33.84
C GLY A 848 9.64 -27.96 -33.89
N LEU A 849 8.81 -27.02 -34.37
CA LEU A 849 7.35 -27.04 -34.14
C LEU A 849 6.66 -28.28 -34.67
N SER A 850 7.03 -28.76 -35.87
CA SER A 850 6.42 -29.95 -36.49
C SER A 850 6.62 -31.25 -35.69
N LYS A 851 7.65 -31.31 -34.82
CA LYS A 851 7.90 -32.43 -33.90
C LYS A 851 7.29 -32.21 -32.50
N LEU A 852 7.12 -30.95 -32.08
CA LEU A 852 6.46 -30.61 -30.82
C LEU A 852 4.93 -30.74 -30.90
N PHE A 853 4.38 -30.30 -32.02
CA PHE A 853 2.96 -30.33 -32.31
C PHE A 853 2.74 -31.06 -33.64
N PRO A 854 2.85 -32.41 -33.64
CA PRO A 854 2.64 -33.22 -34.83
C PRO A 854 1.41 -32.79 -35.62
N THR A 855 1.57 -32.75 -36.93
CA THR A 855 0.57 -32.22 -37.84
C THR A 855 -0.50 -33.26 -38.09
N SER A 856 -1.75 -32.82 -38.15
CA SER A 856 -2.92 -33.71 -38.17
C SER A 856 -3.73 -33.57 -39.46
N LEU A 857 -3.06 -33.59 -40.61
CA LEU A 857 -3.72 -33.48 -41.93
C LEU A 857 -4.83 -34.55 -42.10
N ASP A 858 -4.59 -35.77 -41.60
CA ASP A 858 -5.58 -36.85 -41.54
C ASP A 858 -6.87 -36.45 -40.79
N ALA A 859 -6.78 -35.61 -39.75
CA ALA A 859 -7.93 -35.11 -38.99
C ALA A 859 -8.79 -34.08 -39.75
N TYR A 860 -8.31 -33.63 -40.92
CA TYR A 860 -9.03 -32.82 -41.90
C TYR A 860 -9.38 -33.61 -43.17
N GLY A 861 -9.03 -34.91 -43.22
CA GLY A 861 -9.19 -35.77 -44.39
C GLY A 861 -8.21 -35.47 -45.53
N LEU A 862 -7.05 -34.89 -45.21
CA LEU A 862 -6.04 -34.45 -46.18
C LEU A 862 -4.76 -35.29 -46.10
N GLY A 863 -4.18 -35.62 -47.24
CA GLY A 863 -2.83 -36.15 -47.39
C GLY A 863 -1.90 -35.18 -48.11
N SER A 864 -0.61 -35.53 -48.21
CA SER A 864 0.40 -34.73 -48.91
C SER A 864 0.15 -34.56 -50.42
N ARG A 865 -0.77 -35.35 -51.00
CA ARG A 865 -1.18 -35.26 -52.40
C ARG A 865 -2.29 -34.23 -52.67
N ASP A 866 -2.97 -33.75 -51.62
CA ASP A 866 -4.06 -32.78 -51.72
C ASP A 866 -3.55 -31.33 -51.64
N LYS A 867 -2.22 -31.15 -51.66
CA LYS A 867 -1.54 -29.86 -51.73
C LYS A 867 -1.84 -29.18 -53.08
N ILE A 868 -2.19 -27.90 -53.00
CA ILE A 868 -2.43 -27.04 -54.17
C ILE A 868 -1.17 -26.21 -54.43
N GLU A 869 -0.53 -26.44 -55.58
CA GLU A 869 0.70 -25.74 -55.99
C GLU A 869 0.45 -24.29 -56.43
N SER A 870 1.50 -23.47 -56.36
CA SER A 870 1.44 -22.00 -56.59
C SER A 870 1.15 -21.57 -58.03
N ASP A 871 1.36 -22.44 -59.02
CA ASP A 871 1.13 -22.18 -60.45
C ASP A 871 -0.23 -22.73 -60.93
N THR A 872 -1.23 -22.80 -60.04
CA THR A 872 -2.57 -23.29 -60.35
C THR A 872 -3.56 -22.14 -60.60
N GLU A 873 -4.54 -22.34 -61.48
CA GLU A 873 -5.62 -21.36 -61.71
C GLU A 873 -6.54 -21.16 -60.49
N ASN A 874 -6.35 -21.90 -59.40
CA ASN A 874 -7.18 -21.86 -58.20
C ASN A 874 -7.21 -20.45 -57.58
N ALA A 875 -8.42 -19.86 -57.49
CA ALA A 875 -8.60 -18.50 -57.00
C ALA A 875 -8.23 -18.32 -55.52
N HIS A 876 -8.44 -19.34 -54.68
CA HIS A 876 -8.08 -19.30 -53.26
C HIS A 876 -6.56 -19.36 -53.09
N ARG A 877 -5.85 -20.20 -53.86
CA ARG A 877 -4.39 -20.25 -53.89
C ARG A 877 -3.79 -18.91 -54.32
N ARG A 878 -4.21 -18.37 -55.47
CA ARG A 878 -3.75 -17.05 -55.96
C ARG A 878 -4.00 -15.92 -54.95
N ARG A 879 -5.08 -15.97 -54.17
CA ARG A 879 -5.33 -15.03 -53.07
C ARG A 879 -4.37 -15.25 -51.90
N ALA A 880 -4.15 -16.50 -51.49
CA ALA A 880 -3.17 -16.85 -50.46
C ALA A 880 -1.75 -16.42 -50.83
N ASP A 881 -1.31 -16.59 -52.09
CA ASP A 881 0.01 -16.15 -52.56
C ASP A 881 0.16 -14.61 -52.52
N ARG A 882 -0.87 -13.87 -52.92
CA ARG A 882 -0.90 -12.39 -52.78
C ARG A 882 -0.79 -11.98 -51.32
N LEU A 883 -1.52 -12.65 -50.42
CA LEU A 883 -1.48 -12.37 -48.99
C LEU A 883 -0.13 -12.72 -48.35
N ALA A 884 0.43 -13.90 -48.66
CA ALA A 884 1.77 -14.28 -48.24
C ALA A 884 2.80 -13.21 -48.60
N ASN A 885 2.75 -12.67 -49.83
CA ASN A 885 3.63 -11.58 -50.27
C ASN A 885 3.36 -10.25 -49.51
N ILE A 886 2.11 -9.87 -49.25
CA ILE A 886 1.74 -8.69 -48.43
C ILE A 886 2.31 -8.80 -46.99
N PHE A 887 2.25 -10.00 -46.41
CA PHE A 887 2.76 -10.30 -45.06
C PHE A 887 4.24 -10.71 -45.02
N GLY A 888 4.92 -10.79 -46.17
CA GLY A 888 6.35 -11.15 -46.25
C GLY A 888 6.68 -12.62 -45.95
N VAL A 889 5.70 -13.53 -46.04
CA VAL A 889 5.86 -14.98 -45.87
C VAL A 889 6.35 -15.59 -47.19
N PRO A 890 7.56 -16.19 -47.25
CA PRO A 890 8.16 -16.62 -48.52
C PRO A 890 7.67 -17.99 -49.02
N GLU A 891 7.38 -18.93 -48.12
CA GLU A 891 6.99 -20.31 -48.45
C GLU A 891 5.85 -20.77 -47.54
N PHE A 892 4.85 -21.44 -48.12
CA PHE A 892 3.75 -22.09 -47.40
C PHE A 892 3.11 -23.18 -48.27
N ASP A 893 2.62 -24.24 -47.62
CA ASP A 893 1.76 -25.25 -48.25
C ASP A 893 0.29 -24.80 -48.14
N PHE A 894 -0.53 -25.11 -49.16
CA PHE A 894 -1.93 -24.71 -49.21
C PHE A 894 -2.84 -25.89 -49.52
N PHE A 895 -3.93 -26.02 -48.76
CA PHE A 895 -4.91 -27.10 -48.89
C PHE A 895 -6.34 -26.56 -48.81
N ILE A 896 -7.29 -27.29 -49.40
CA ILE A 896 -8.73 -27.05 -49.23
C ILE A 896 -9.36 -28.29 -48.61
N TYR A 897 -10.13 -28.14 -47.53
CA TYR A 897 -10.75 -29.25 -46.80
C TYR A 897 -12.28 -29.15 -46.74
N LEU A 898 -12.95 -30.29 -46.56
CA LEU A 898 -14.41 -30.43 -46.67
C LEU A 898 -15.18 -30.38 -45.33
N ALA A 899 -14.48 -30.49 -44.19
CA ALA A 899 -15.12 -30.52 -42.87
C ALA A 899 -15.78 -29.18 -42.52
N GLN A 900 -17.04 -29.22 -42.07
CA GLN A 900 -17.80 -28.02 -41.71
C GLN A 900 -17.48 -27.54 -40.28
N GLY A 901 -17.73 -26.25 -40.02
CA GLY A 901 -17.65 -25.65 -38.67
C GLY A 901 -16.25 -25.27 -38.19
N ARG A 902 -15.20 -25.47 -38.99
CA ARG A 902 -13.84 -24.98 -38.74
C ARG A 902 -13.51 -23.85 -39.73
N GLY A 903 -12.71 -22.87 -39.29
CA GLY A 903 -12.29 -21.72 -40.10
C GLY A 903 -11.03 -21.99 -40.93
N VAL A 904 -10.32 -20.94 -41.34
CA VAL A 904 -8.99 -21.12 -41.95
C VAL A 904 -8.00 -21.56 -40.86
N VAL A 905 -7.31 -22.68 -41.07
CA VAL A 905 -6.41 -23.28 -40.08
C VAL A 905 -4.96 -23.06 -40.50
N LEU A 906 -4.11 -22.70 -39.54
CA LEU A 906 -2.65 -22.67 -39.66
C LEU A 906 -2.05 -23.86 -38.90
N GLU A 907 -1.40 -24.77 -39.62
CA GLU A 907 -0.65 -25.89 -39.06
C GLU A 907 0.86 -25.61 -39.16
N PRO A 908 1.65 -25.76 -38.06
CA PRO A 908 3.06 -25.39 -38.02
C PRO A 908 3.97 -26.48 -38.62
N THR A 909 3.72 -26.85 -39.88
CA THR A 909 4.65 -27.59 -40.74
C THR A 909 5.85 -26.72 -41.15
N GLN A 910 6.81 -27.31 -41.86
CA GLN A 910 7.88 -26.60 -42.56
C GLN A 910 7.87 -27.05 -44.03
N PRO A 911 7.49 -26.19 -45.00
CA PRO A 911 6.93 -24.83 -44.81
C PRO A 911 5.55 -24.86 -44.11
N PRO A 912 5.04 -23.76 -43.51
CA PRO A 912 3.77 -23.75 -42.79
C PRO A 912 2.56 -24.07 -43.69
N SER A 913 1.56 -24.77 -43.16
CA SER A 913 0.39 -25.23 -43.91
C SER A 913 -0.83 -24.36 -43.60
N VAL A 914 -1.40 -23.74 -44.64
CA VAL A 914 -2.64 -22.96 -44.56
C VAL A 914 -3.77 -23.77 -45.21
N MET A 915 -4.81 -24.07 -44.42
CA MET A 915 -5.93 -24.92 -44.86
C MET A 915 -7.22 -24.10 -44.90
N PHE A 916 -7.83 -23.99 -46.08
CA PHE A 916 -9.05 -23.21 -46.32
C PHE A 916 -10.30 -24.12 -46.37
N PRO A 917 -11.39 -23.81 -45.66
CA PRO A 917 -12.60 -24.63 -45.71
C PRO A 917 -13.38 -24.38 -47.01
N ALA A 918 -13.72 -25.46 -47.74
CA ALA A 918 -14.48 -25.38 -48.99
C ALA A 918 -15.85 -24.71 -48.84
N SER A 919 -16.46 -24.79 -47.65
CA SER A 919 -17.74 -24.11 -47.33
C SER A 919 -17.66 -22.58 -47.39
N TRP A 920 -16.46 -21.99 -47.33
CA TRP A 920 -16.25 -20.54 -47.33
C TRP A 920 -16.00 -19.95 -48.73
N SER A 921 -16.01 -20.77 -49.78
CA SER A 921 -15.87 -20.29 -51.17
C SER A 921 -17.04 -19.42 -51.66
N GLN A 922 -18.19 -19.45 -50.96
CA GLN A 922 -19.37 -18.62 -51.26
C GLN A 922 -19.36 -17.23 -50.59
N LEU A 923 -18.39 -16.96 -49.69
CA LEU A 923 -18.27 -15.66 -49.02
C LEU A 923 -17.79 -14.57 -49.99
N SER A 924 -17.98 -13.29 -49.65
CA SER A 924 -17.45 -12.19 -50.47
C SER A 924 -15.92 -12.24 -50.59
N GLU A 925 -15.34 -11.65 -51.64
CA GLU A 925 -13.87 -11.64 -51.76
C GLU A 925 -13.20 -11.00 -50.52
N ALA A 926 -13.78 -9.94 -49.96
CA ALA A 926 -13.25 -9.31 -48.76
C ALA A 926 -13.35 -10.19 -47.50
N GLN A 927 -14.44 -10.93 -47.32
CA GLN A 927 -14.58 -11.92 -46.24
C GLN A 927 -13.57 -13.07 -46.40
N GLN A 928 -13.37 -13.58 -47.63
CA GLN A 928 -12.35 -14.59 -47.91
C GLN A 928 -10.93 -14.05 -47.68
N THR A 929 -10.66 -12.80 -48.05
CA THR A 929 -9.39 -12.10 -47.78
C THR A 929 -9.14 -11.93 -46.29
N PHE A 930 -10.14 -11.47 -45.51
CA PHE A 930 -10.03 -11.34 -44.06
C PHE A 930 -9.67 -12.68 -43.40
N ALA A 931 -10.41 -13.73 -43.75
CA ALA A 931 -10.20 -15.08 -43.23
C ALA A 931 -8.81 -15.65 -43.56
N LEU A 932 -8.35 -15.50 -44.81
CA LEU A 932 -7.03 -15.96 -45.25
C LEU A 932 -5.88 -15.10 -44.71
N ALA A 933 -6.10 -13.82 -44.46
CA ALA A 933 -5.07 -12.91 -43.96
C ALA A 933 -4.66 -13.21 -42.51
N ARG A 934 -5.58 -13.72 -41.67
CA ARG A 934 -5.30 -14.01 -40.24
C ARG A 934 -4.11 -14.96 -40.03
N PRO A 935 -4.03 -16.16 -40.66
CA PRO A 935 -2.84 -17.02 -40.62
C PRO A 935 -1.53 -16.31 -40.98
N PHE A 936 -1.52 -15.51 -42.06
CA PHE A 936 -0.33 -14.78 -42.48
C PHE A 936 0.05 -13.65 -41.52
N ALA A 937 -0.94 -13.02 -40.88
CA ALA A 937 -0.71 -12.04 -39.82
C ALA A 937 -0.10 -12.67 -38.56
N TYR A 938 -0.53 -13.87 -38.15
CA TYR A 938 0.12 -14.63 -37.06
C TYR A 938 1.57 -15.02 -37.40
N LEU A 939 1.84 -15.39 -38.66
CA LEU A 939 3.20 -15.65 -39.15
C LEU A 939 4.07 -14.38 -39.14
N ALA A 940 3.55 -13.24 -39.61
CA ALA A 940 4.25 -11.95 -39.60
C ALA A 940 4.52 -11.40 -38.19
N LEU A 941 3.67 -11.74 -37.20
CA LEU A 941 3.89 -11.46 -35.78
C LEU A 941 4.92 -12.37 -35.11
N GLY A 942 5.40 -13.43 -35.80
CA GLY A 942 6.26 -14.46 -35.20
C GLY A 942 5.53 -15.36 -34.19
N ALA A 943 4.19 -15.43 -34.25
CA ALA A 943 3.33 -16.12 -33.28
C ALA A 943 2.41 -17.19 -33.91
N PRO A 944 2.88 -18.08 -34.82
CA PRO A 944 2.02 -19.05 -35.51
C PRO A 944 1.30 -20.02 -34.56
N LEU A 945 1.88 -20.29 -33.39
CA LEU A 945 1.29 -21.17 -32.38
C LEU A 945 0.10 -20.56 -31.64
N ALA A 946 -0.05 -19.23 -31.60
CA ALA A 946 -1.20 -18.59 -30.96
C ALA A 946 -2.52 -19.09 -31.59
N ASN A 947 -2.55 -19.20 -32.93
CA ASN A 947 -3.68 -19.72 -33.68
C ASN A 947 -3.98 -21.22 -33.44
N LYS A 948 -3.02 -22.01 -32.92
CA LYS A 948 -3.19 -23.46 -32.69
C LYS A 948 -3.39 -23.85 -31.23
N LEU A 949 -2.75 -23.16 -30.29
CA LEU A 949 -2.66 -23.58 -28.89
C LEU A 949 -3.60 -22.80 -27.94
N GLY A 950 -4.07 -21.62 -28.35
CA GLY A 950 -4.80 -20.70 -27.46
C GLY A 950 -3.94 -20.19 -26.29
N ALA A 951 -4.48 -19.29 -25.47
CA ALA A 951 -3.74 -18.71 -24.34
C ALA A 951 -3.20 -19.78 -23.36
N ARG A 952 -4.01 -20.80 -23.01
CA ARG A 952 -3.60 -21.87 -22.08
C ARG A 952 -2.46 -22.74 -22.62
N GLY A 953 -2.50 -23.11 -23.90
CA GLY A 953 -1.44 -23.92 -24.50
C GLY A 953 -0.14 -23.13 -24.73
N ILE A 954 -0.24 -21.82 -24.96
CA ILE A 954 0.93 -20.93 -24.94
C ILE A 954 1.52 -20.82 -23.53
N GLU A 955 0.69 -20.69 -22.48
CA GLU A 955 1.17 -20.66 -21.09
C GLU A 955 1.93 -21.95 -20.73
N GLN A 956 1.36 -23.11 -21.07
CA GLN A 956 2.02 -24.41 -20.89
C GLN A 956 3.35 -24.50 -21.66
N LEU A 957 3.41 -24.00 -22.90
CA LEU A 957 4.64 -24.00 -23.69
C LEU A 957 5.71 -23.09 -23.09
N MET A 958 5.35 -21.88 -22.66
CA MET A 958 6.32 -20.92 -22.10
C MET A 958 6.84 -21.34 -20.73
N ILE A 959 5.98 -21.91 -19.86
CA ILE A 959 6.42 -22.52 -18.60
C ILE A 959 7.33 -23.72 -18.89
N ALA A 960 6.95 -24.61 -19.83
CA ALA A 960 7.77 -25.76 -20.21
C ALA A 960 9.12 -25.36 -20.83
N THR A 961 9.21 -24.22 -21.51
CA THR A 961 10.47 -23.65 -21.99
C THR A 961 11.34 -23.14 -20.84
N ALA A 962 10.79 -22.36 -19.91
CA ALA A 962 11.57 -21.92 -18.74
C ALA A 962 12.07 -23.11 -17.89
N ARG A 963 11.26 -24.15 -17.75
CA ARG A 963 11.63 -25.40 -17.07
C ARG A 963 12.60 -26.31 -17.83
N THR A 964 13.19 -25.88 -18.94
CA THR A 964 14.40 -26.54 -19.47
C THR A 964 15.69 -26.01 -18.85
N VAL A 965 15.62 -24.91 -18.09
CA VAL A 965 16.77 -24.24 -17.45
C VAL A 965 16.57 -23.94 -15.96
N ASP A 966 15.32 -23.80 -15.51
CA ASP A 966 14.93 -23.69 -14.09
C ASP A 966 13.75 -24.63 -13.78
N ASP A 967 14.03 -25.78 -13.15
CA ASP A 967 13.03 -26.79 -12.80
C ASP A 967 11.87 -26.26 -11.91
N HIS A 968 12.07 -25.15 -11.18
CA HIS A 968 11.09 -24.59 -10.25
C HIS A 968 10.25 -23.46 -10.86
N TYR A 969 10.52 -23.05 -12.10
CA TYR A 969 9.84 -21.91 -12.72
C TYR A 969 8.32 -22.13 -12.80
N ALA A 970 7.56 -21.23 -12.15
CA ALA A 970 6.10 -21.21 -12.10
C ALA A 970 5.47 -22.58 -11.72
N LEU A 971 5.99 -23.21 -10.67
CA LEU A 971 5.49 -24.48 -10.14
C LEU A 971 4.04 -24.35 -9.62
N GLY A 972 3.16 -25.26 -10.02
CA GLY A 972 1.74 -25.27 -9.67
C GLY A 972 0.84 -24.33 -10.49
N ARG A 973 1.41 -23.54 -11.43
CA ARG A 973 0.65 -22.54 -12.22
C ARG A 973 -0.16 -23.16 -13.38
N SER A 974 0.19 -24.36 -13.82
CA SER A 974 -0.51 -25.06 -14.90
C SER A 974 -0.55 -26.56 -14.66
N ASP A 975 -1.00 -27.31 -15.66
CA ASP A 975 -0.97 -28.78 -15.64
C ASP A 975 0.48 -29.29 -15.63
N GLU A 976 0.92 -29.74 -14.45
CA GLU A 976 2.30 -30.16 -14.17
C GLU A 976 2.74 -31.33 -15.05
N ASP A 977 1.89 -32.34 -15.24
CA ASP A 977 2.20 -33.49 -16.09
C ASP A 977 2.37 -33.06 -17.55
N ALA A 978 1.49 -32.19 -18.06
CA ALA A 978 1.61 -31.65 -19.41
C ALA A 978 2.88 -30.80 -19.59
N VAL A 979 3.19 -29.92 -18.63
CA VAL A 979 4.38 -29.07 -18.65
C VAL A 979 5.66 -29.89 -18.58
N THR A 980 5.77 -30.85 -17.66
CA THR A 980 6.94 -31.74 -17.54
C THR A 980 7.14 -32.62 -18.78
N GLN A 981 6.05 -33.08 -19.41
CA GLN A 981 6.15 -33.81 -20.69
C GLN A 981 6.59 -32.92 -21.85
N LEU A 982 6.11 -31.67 -21.93
CA LEU A 982 6.53 -30.69 -22.94
C LEU A 982 8.01 -30.31 -22.76
N ALA A 983 8.46 -29.98 -21.55
CA ALA A 983 9.85 -29.64 -21.24
C ALA A 983 10.83 -30.76 -21.68
N LYS A 984 10.47 -32.03 -21.45
CA LYS A 984 11.24 -33.20 -21.90
C LYS A 984 11.26 -33.41 -23.42
N ARG A 985 10.35 -32.77 -24.17
CA ARG A 985 10.23 -32.89 -25.64
C ARG A 985 10.90 -31.72 -26.38
N ILE A 986 10.89 -30.51 -25.82
CA ILE A 986 11.41 -29.28 -26.48
C ILE A 986 12.89 -29.41 -26.91
N PRO A 987 13.86 -29.85 -26.08
CA PRO A 987 15.23 -30.05 -26.54
C PRO A 987 15.37 -31.17 -27.58
N LYS A 988 14.44 -32.15 -27.60
CA LYS A 988 14.48 -33.30 -28.51
C LYS A 988 13.95 -32.97 -29.90
N SER A 989 13.03 -32.02 -30.04
CA SER A 989 12.54 -31.54 -31.34
C SER A 989 13.57 -30.71 -32.10
N LEU A 990 14.37 -29.91 -31.38
CA LEU A 990 15.33 -28.98 -31.98
C LEU A 990 16.54 -29.71 -32.59
N ALA A 991 17.08 -29.14 -33.68
CA ALA A 991 18.32 -29.58 -34.27
C ALA A 991 19.49 -29.34 -33.29
N ARG A 992 20.53 -30.19 -33.33
CA ARG A 992 21.68 -30.10 -32.39
C ARG A 992 22.36 -28.73 -32.40
N ARG A 993 22.39 -28.04 -33.56
CA ARG A 993 22.94 -26.69 -33.74
C ARG A 993 22.15 -25.59 -33.00
N SER A 994 20.86 -25.80 -32.77
CA SER A 994 19.91 -24.80 -32.28
C SER A 994 19.55 -25.00 -30.81
N ARG A 995 20.09 -26.04 -30.15
CA ARG A 995 19.85 -26.29 -28.71
C ARG A 995 20.49 -25.25 -27.82
N ARG A 996 21.73 -24.85 -28.12
CA ARG A 996 22.45 -23.82 -27.35
C ARG A 996 21.74 -22.47 -27.44
N THR A 997 21.36 -22.04 -28.65
CA THR A 997 20.61 -20.79 -28.83
C THR A 997 19.23 -20.83 -28.18
N PHE A 998 18.60 -22.01 -28.13
CA PHE A 998 17.37 -22.23 -27.37
C PHE A 998 17.59 -22.13 -25.85
N GLU A 999 18.61 -22.78 -25.30
CA GLU A 999 18.97 -22.70 -23.87
C GLU A 999 19.28 -21.24 -23.48
N GLU A 1000 20.03 -20.50 -24.30
CA GLU A 1000 20.32 -19.08 -24.11
C GLU A 1000 19.06 -18.18 -24.19
N ALA A 1001 18.06 -18.52 -25.02
CA ALA A 1001 16.77 -17.82 -25.07
C ALA A 1001 15.84 -18.19 -23.90
N ALA A 1002 15.77 -19.48 -23.54
CA ALA A 1002 15.00 -20.00 -22.42
C ALA A 1002 15.50 -19.41 -21.09
N GLN A 1003 16.82 -19.28 -20.90
CA GLN A 1003 17.41 -18.64 -19.73
C GLN A 1003 16.96 -17.18 -19.60
N ARG A 1004 17.04 -16.40 -20.69
CA ARG A 1004 16.63 -14.98 -20.70
C ARG A 1004 15.13 -14.78 -20.54
N TYR A 1005 14.32 -15.77 -20.92
CA TYR A 1005 12.90 -15.80 -20.60
C TYR A 1005 12.63 -16.15 -19.13
N ALA A 1006 13.34 -17.14 -18.57
CA ALA A 1006 13.19 -17.56 -17.19
C ALA A 1006 13.64 -16.50 -16.16
N THR A 1007 14.71 -15.74 -16.47
CA THR A 1007 15.22 -14.66 -15.60
C THR A 1007 14.66 -13.28 -15.96
N GLY A 1008 13.83 -13.18 -17.00
CA GLY A 1008 13.24 -11.93 -17.47
C GLY A 1008 11.90 -11.60 -16.79
N PRO A 1009 11.27 -10.46 -17.16
CA PRO A 1009 9.89 -10.19 -16.77
C PRO A 1009 8.96 -11.31 -17.26
N ALA A 1010 8.02 -11.72 -16.42
CA ALA A 1010 7.08 -12.78 -16.75
C ALA A 1010 6.08 -12.32 -17.83
N LEU A 1011 5.81 -13.18 -18.82
CA LEU A 1011 4.79 -12.93 -19.83
C LEU A 1011 3.39 -12.99 -19.21
N ASP A 1012 2.63 -11.91 -19.30
CA ASP A 1012 1.17 -11.98 -19.20
C ASP A 1012 0.63 -12.63 -20.48
N VAL A 1013 0.47 -13.95 -20.42
CA VAL A 1013 0.04 -14.76 -21.56
C VAL A 1013 -1.36 -14.38 -22.05
N GLN A 1014 -2.25 -13.94 -21.15
CA GLN A 1014 -3.62 -13.55 -21.52
C GLN A 1014 -3.61 -12.21 -22.26
N ALA A 1015 -2.92 -11.19 -21.73
CA ALA A 1015 -2.82 -9.91 -22.41
C ALA A 1015 -1.99 -9.99 -23.71
N TRP A 1016 -0.92 -10.79 -23.73
CA TRP A 1016 -0.14 -11.06 -24.94
C TRP A 1016 -0.99 -11.77 -26.00
N TYR A 1017 -1.71 -12.83 -25.63
CA TYR A 1017 -2.56 -13.58 -26.56
C TYR A 1017 -3.63 -12.68 -27.19
N ARG A 1018 -4.38 -11.92 -26.36
CA ARG A 1018 -5.37 -10.95 -26.85
C ARG A 1018 -4.74 -9.89 -27.74
N ALA A 1019 -3.55 -9.41 -27.40
CA ALA A 1019 -2.85 -8.40 -28.20
C ALA A 1019 -2.39 -8.95 -29.56
N VAL A 1020 -1.86 -10.18 -29.62
CA VAL A 1020 -1.51 -10.87 -30.87
C VAL A 1020 -2.75 -11.11 -31.73
N GLU A 1021 -3.83 -11.62 -31.14
CA GLU A 1021 -5.10 -11.89 -31.81
C GLU A 1021 -5.73 -10.60 -32.39
N ARG A 1022 -5.89 -9.54 -31.58
CA ARG A 1022 -6.36 -8.23 -32.05
C ARG A 1022 -5.46 -7.64 -33.11
N SER A 1023 -4.13 -7.77 -32.99
CA SER A 1023 -3.19 -7.30 -34.00
C SER A 1023 -3.36 -8.04 -35.34
N ALA A 1024 -3.54 -9.37 -35.29
CA ALA A 1024 -3.84 -10.18 -36.47
C ALA A 1024 -5.17 -9.77 -37.11
N ILE A 1025 -6.19 -9.47 -36.31
CA ILE A 1025 -7.51 -9.00 -36.75
C ILE A 1025 -7.43 -7.60 -37.37
N ARG A 1026 -6.73 -6.64 -36.75
CA ARG A 1026 -6.49 -5.29 -37.28
C ARG A 1026 -5.81 -5.34 -38.65
N MET A 1027 -4.75 -6.13 -38.79
CA MET A 1027 -4.05 -6.31 -40.06
C MET A 1027 -4.94 -6.99 -41.12
N ALA A 1028 -5.65 -8.06 -40.75
CA ALA A 1028 -6.56 -8.76 -41.66
C ALA A 1028 -7.71 -7.86 -42.14
N ALA A 1029 -8.31 -7.09 -41.24
CA ALA A 1029 -9.37 -6.13 -41.55
C ALA A 1029 -8.85 -5.05 -42.52
N MET A 1030 -7.66 -4.50 -42.27
CA MET A 1030 -7.04 -3.51 -43.16
C MET A 1030 -6.82 -4.07 -44.58
N VAL A 1031 -6.35 -5.32 -44.74
CA VAL A 1031 -6.13 -5.94 -46.07
C VAL A 1031 -7.43 -6.36 -46.76
N SER A 1032 -8.47 -6.68 -46.00
CA SER A 1032 -9.81 -6.92 -46.56
C SER A 1032 -10.48 -5.64 -47.07
N ASP A 1033 -10.10 -4.49 -46.50
CA ASP A 1033 -10.64 -3.15 -46.79
C ASP A 1033 -12.17 -3.02 -46.59
N ASP A 1034 -12.76 -3.95 -45.84
CA ASP A 1034 -14.20 -4.08 -45.64
C ASP A 1034 -14.52 -4.38 -44.17
N LEU A 1035 -14.77 -3.34 -43.37
CA LEU A 1035 -15.06 -3.48 -41.94
C LEU A 1035 -16.35 -4.28 -41.66
N PRO A 1036 -17.49 -4.05 -42.36
CA PRO A 1036 -18.69 -4.87 -42.20
C PRO A 1036 -18.43 -6.35 -42.48
N GLY A 1037 -17.70 -6.67 -43.57
CA GLY A 1037 -17.30 -8.04 -43.89
C GLY A 1037 -16.38 -8.66 -42.84
N ALA A 1038 -15.40 -7.91 -42.34
CA ALA A 1038 -14.49 -8.35 -41.27
C ALA A 1038 -15.26 -8.63 -39.96
N VAL A 1039 -16.15 -7.73 -39.54
CA VAL A 1039 -16.99 -7.91 -38.35
C VAL A 1039 -17.93 -9.11 -38.50
N ALA A 1040 -18.62 -9.26 -39.63
CA ALA A 1040 -19.46 -10.43 -39.90
C ALA A 1040 -18.66 -11.76 -39.84
N MET A 1041 -17.40 -11.75 -40.30
CA MET A 1041 -16.51 -12.91 -40.16
C MET A 1041 -16.06 -13.16 -38.72
N LEU A 1042 -15.91 -12.13 -37.89
CA LEU A 1042 -15.63 -12.30 -36.45
C LEU A 1042 -16.82 -12.95 -35.74
N PHE A 1043 -18.06 -12.50 -35.97
CA PHE A 1043 -19.26 -13.17 -35.45
C PHE A 1043 -19.39 -14.65 -35.91
N THR A 1044 -18.89 -14.96 -37.11
CA THR A 1044 -18.89 -16.33 -37.65
C THR A 1044 -17.77 -17.20 -37.05
N SER A 1045 -16.57 -16.65 -36.87
CA SER A 1045 -15.37 -17.41 -36.51
C SER A 1045 -15.08 -17.46 -35.00
N GLU A 1046 -15.39 -16.40 -34.25
CA GLU A 1046 -15.04 -16.28 -32.83
C GLU A 1046 -16.16 -16.79 -31.90
N PRO A 1047 -15.92 -17.86 -31.11
CA PRO A 1047 -16.94 -18.41 -30.21
C PRO A 1047 -17.46 -17.41 -29.17
N SER A 1048 -16.64 -16.44 -28.76
CA SER A 1048 -16.97 -15.40 -27.78
C SER A 1048 -17.91 -14.31 -28.30
N LEU A 1049 -18.08 -14.21 -29.62
CA LEU A 1049 -18.96 -13.24 -30.27
C LEU A 1049 -20.25 -13.88 -30.80
N ARG A 1050 -20.36 -15.22 -30.80
CA ARG A 1050 -21.56 -15.92 -31.25
C ARG A 1050 -22.77 -15.47 -30.43
N ASP A 1051 -23.88 -15.29 -31.14
CA ASP A 1051 -25.20 -14.94 -30.60
C ASP A 1051 -25.32 -13.55 -29.91
N LEU A 1052 -24.25 -12.72 -29.93
CA LEU A 1052 -24.31 -11.32 -29.50
C LEU A 1052 -24.76 -10.39 -30.64
N SER A 1053 -25.39 -9.24 -30.30
CA SER A 1053 -25.55 -8.14 -31.26
C SER A 1053 -24.27 -7.30 -31.35
N VAL A 1054 -24.15 -6.46 -32.38
CA VAL A 1054 -23.02 -5.52 -32.49
C VAL A 1054 -22.99 -4.55 -31.31
N ARG A 1055 -24.13 -4.02 -30.87
CA ARG A 1055 -24.21 -3.09 -29.73
C ARG A 1055 -23.81 -3.78 -28.41
N ASP A 1056 -24.26 -5.00 -28.17
CA ASP A 1056 -23.83 -5.78 -27.00
C ASP A 1056 -22.32 -6.07 -27.03
N ALA A 1057 -21.79 -6.35 -28.23
CA ALA A 1057 -20.36 -6.55 -28.45
C ALA A 1057 -19.52 -5.25 -28.37
N LEU A 1058 -20.11 -4.07 -28.15
CA LEU A 1058 -19.38 -2.81 -27.91
C LEU A 1058 -19.27 -2.44 -26.42
N ALA A 1059 -20.00 -3.15 -25.55
CA ALA A 1059 -19.84 -3.06 -24.11
C ALA A 1059 -18.58 -3.83 -23.67
N ASN A 1060 -17.80 -3.22 -22.77
CA ASN A 1060 -16.51 -3.73 -22.25
C ASN A 1060 -15.40 -3.92 -23.31
N ASP A 1061 -14.21 -4.36 -22.85
CA ASP A 1061 -12.96 -4.53 -23.62
C ASP A 1061 -13.05 -5.64 -24.69
N SER A 1062 -13.85 -5.39 -25.74
CA SER A 1062 -14.11 -6.33 -26.81
C SER A 1062 -13.19 -6.15 -28.02
N VAL A 1063 -13.08 -7.20 -28.83
CA VAL A 1063 -12.35 -7.17 -30.11
C VAL A 1063 -13.04 -6.24 -31.14
N ILE A 1064 -14.37 -6.09 -31.07
CA ILE A 1064 -15.12 -5.21 -31.98
C ILE A 1064 -14.84 -3.74 -31.61
N ARG A 1065 -14.91 -3.36 -30.33
CA ARG A 1065 -14.59 -2.00 -29.86
C ARG A 1065 -13.16 -1.60 -30.21
N ASP A 1066 -12.20 -2.49 -29.93
CA ASP A 1066 -10.78 -2.31 -30.30
C ASP A 1066 -10.58 -2.08 -31.80
N LEU A 1067 -11.34 -2.80 -32.64
CA LEU A 1067 -11.29 -2.69 -34.10
C LEU A 1067 -11.93 -1.39 -34.61
N LEU A 1068 -13.08 -0.96 -34.08
CA LEU A 1068 -13.73 0.30 -34.47
C LEU A 1068 -12.85 1.51 -34.13
N ILE A 1069 -12.33 1.59 -32.90
CA ILE A 1069 -11.41 2.67 -32.47
C ILE A 1069 -10.15 2.66 -33.34
N PHE A 1070 -9.59 1.48 -33.63
CA PHE A 1070 -8.43 1.37 -34.50
C PHE A 1070 -8.71 1.82 -35.94
N TRP A 1071 -9.86 1.48 -36.51
CA TRP A 1071 -10.15 1.59 -37.95
C TRP A 1071 -9.95 2.99 -38.54
N MET A 1072 -10.24 4.03 -37.75
CA MET A 1072 -10.04 5.44 -38.10
C MET A 1072 -8.95 6.14 -37.29
N SER A 1073 -8.21 5.41 -36.45
CA SER A 1073 -7.05 5.96 -35.74
C SER A 1073 -5.99 6.49 -36.71
N GLU A 1074 -5.23 7.50 -36.29
CA GLU A 1074 -4.12 8.08 -37.06
C GLU A 1074 -3.14 7.00 -37.54
N ALA A 1075 -2.85 6.01 -36.68
CA ALA A 1075 -2.03 4.86 -37.02
C ALA A 1075 -2.62 4.03 -38.18
N SER A 1076 -3.93 3.72 -38.16
CA SER A 1076 -4.57 3.00 -39.27
C SER A 1076 -4.55 3.81 -40.57
N LEU A 1077 -4.90 5.09 -40.51
CA LEU A 1077 -4.88 5.97 -41.68
C LEU A 1077 -3.49 6.03 -42.31
N GLU A 1078 -2.45 6.24 -41.51
CA GLU A 1078 -1.07 6.30 -41.99
C GLU A 1078 -0.59 4.97 -42.57
N HIS A 1079 -0.91 3.84 -41.94
CA HIS A 1079 -0.63 2.51 -42.48
C HIS A 1079 -1.38 2.23 -43.80
N ARG A 1080 -2.61 2.73 -43.95
CA ARG A 1080 -3.38 2.64 -45.20
C ARG A 1080 -2.78 3.49 -46.33
N ARG A 1081 -2.22 4.67 -46.04
CA ARG A 1081 -1.47 5.47 -47.04
C ARG A 1081 -0.20 4.74 -47.49
N ARG A 1082 0.62 4.26 -46.54
CA ARG A 1082 1.88 3.53 -46.84
C ARG A 1082 1.65 2.28 -47.68
N SER A 1083 0.60 1.53 -47.36
CA SER A 1083 0.19 0.31 -48.07
C SER A 1083 -0.51 0.55 -49.42
N GLY A 1084 -0.86 1.81 -49.75
CA GLY A 1084 -1.53 2.18 -51.01
C GLY A 1084 -3.06 1.96 -51.03
N LEU A 1085 -3.68 1.66 -49.89
CA LEU A 1085 -5.12 1.56 -49.74
C LEU A 1085 -5.79 2.94 -49.75
N LEU A 1086 -5.19 3.90 -49.04
CA LEU A 1086 -5.50 5.34 -49.16
C LEU A 1086 -4.50 6.04 -50.10
N PRO A 1087 -4.89 7.14 -50.76
CA PRO A 1087 -3.92 8.00 -51.43
C PRO A 1087 -2.91 8.57 -50.43
N THR A 1088 -1.67 8.77 -50.86
CA THR A 1088 -0.75 9.66 -50.14
C THR A 1088 -1.24 11.09 -50.32
N SER A 1089 -1.51 11.77 -49.19
CA SER A 1089 -1.84 13.19 -49.11
C SER A 1089 -0.73 14.08 -49.68
#